data_AF-E3KM99-F1
#
_entry.id   AF-E3KM99-F1
#
_cell.length_a   1.000
_cell.length_b   1.000
_cell.length_c   1.000
_cell.angle_alpha   90.00
_cell.angle_beta   90.00
_cell.angle_gamma   90.00
#
_symmetry.space_group_name_H-M   'P 1'
#
loop_
_entity.id
_entity.type
_entity.pdbx_description
1 polymer ?
#
loop_
_entity_poly.entity_id
_entity_poly.type
_entity_poly.pdbx_seq_one_letter_code
_entity_poly.pdbx_strand_id
1 'polypeptide(L)'
;MSYPFSAPNFDFTADDDMDLSFYNLHDTMRSLRAKPKPRKQHVELKGDLFKAFQGISAPGTFAAWEALPTTPPAGLHVDGVGQISLPLDEGQIRRLIQKSHQAPYGRRSETLVDLSVRNTWEINGDQLLFLNPSWQSYLLDLSKTVANRLGINAPIRVELYKMLIYERGAMFKPHTDTEKTPGMFGTLIICLPSAHTGGEVVARHNGESMILKTSDAIQSFACWYSDVSHEVLPVHSGYRCVLTYNLATWPDQPRPAASTRDSQVFPLRETLQRWIAESANSNATDTPSHLYHALDHEYTEASISFAALKAKDAARVQALKNLTSELPFEIFLALLEKKEMGDVEHDWSRGGYDGWGRYHEDFEPECDDDKPPTNAKHKITDVFETEYNVGSLCTLDGDTLASDYNFDSSFCLVDDPFEEMGVDQEEYEPYMGNSGPSATHWYRRSALVIVPRQRLGEFLAESVSSESNLTSALSYLKQVLPRPEDQIPLLDAMAALYQSMPSKFMFQDTITDTLQTALCANHRKLFESVGARHGGMLPVDFFDWAKGWLDTLPAQDRAEKYQAWIPLLIQGYPLVTSRITIIAKLFPNPTGHAALPDPALTNFNTWARDQMHQCIKLFIQNTQNPTVSDIDVIMSALAYLDEATRSAFLKSIFDHFTQAHATAFLLALLSRLKAHAVAGYPQNSAAMELYRNLSLRVFNSRRRLSELITPTKTSWSHRTDFLVTQQDLIQFACDLNDMNTDGASLLQTFIEEINSQCSTFLIDDLREFWMPFLYQLIPTLVSRSIPLNTPACQQLTSQFIKHLDEKTLGPCPHAPAGALPQNPQVSCPCMDCDELNKFLRSTTQRVARFRKAKAKRTHLEQQITRARLPCTHETERGGNPLTLVVMKRYIVQDQLDKWKKQQKKLYVGLVKSFQPKQLQSLLGDQEASRIQALAGL
;
A
#
# COMPACT_ATOMS: atom_id res chain seq x y z
N MET A 1 27.52 -16.00 -59.28
CA MET A 1 28.45 -17.13 -59.53
C MET A 1 28.52 -17.94 -58.23
N SER A 2 27.54 -18.83 -57.98
CA SER A 2 27.47 -20.25 -58.41
C SER A 2 28.24 -21.22 -57.48
N TYR A 3 27.60 -21.60 -56.34
CA TYR A 3 27.05 -22.94 -55.95
C TYR A 3 27.87 -24.24 -56.25
N PRO A 4 27.51 -25.48 -55.77
CA PRO A 4 26.57 -25.97 -54.70
C PRO A 4 26.99 -27.31 -53.95
N PHE A 5 26.03 -27.87 -53.18
CA PHE A 5 25.74 -29.29 -52.80
C PHE A 5 26.17 -29.79 -51.40
N SER A 6 25.41 -30.58 -50.62
CA SER A 6 23.96 -30.93 -50.48
C SER A 6 23.79 -31.91 -49.32
N ALA A 7 22.60 -31.92 -48.69
CA ALA A 7 22.13 -32.96 -47.75
C ALA A 7 21.75 -34.28 -48.46
N PRO A 8 21.37 -35.36 -47.72
CA PRO A 8 19.92 -35.63 -47.62
C PRO A 8 19.41 -36.25 -46.30
N ASN A 9 18.08 -36.44 -46.31
CA ASN A 9 17.04 -36.63 -45.30
C ASN A 9 16.95 -37.96 -44.53
N PHE A 10 16.18 -37.84 -43.44
CA PHE A 10 15.35 -38.78 -42.65
C PHE A 10 14.81 -40.04 -43.35
N ASP A 11 14.66 -41.10 -42.54
CA ASP A 11 13.64 -42.15 -42.72
C ASP A 11 13.03 -42.55 -41.35
N PHE A 12 11.73 -42.85 -41.36
CA PHE A 12 10.86 -43.18 -40.22
C PHE A 12 10.56 -44.69 -40.25
N THR A 13 10.72 -45.41 -39.13
CA THR A 13 9.93 -46.63 -38.87
C THR A 13 9.57 -46.72 -37.39
N ALA A 14 8.28 -46.97 -37.16
CA ALA A 14 7.66 -47.28 -35.88
C ALA A 14 7.90 -48.75 -35.52
N ASP A 15 7.94 -49.05 -34.22
CA ASP A 15 7.43 -50.31 -33.69
C ASP A 15 6.82 -50.05 -32.31
N ASP A 16 5.60 -50.58 -32.17
CA ASP A 16 4.75 -50.58 -30.99
C ASP A 16 5.35 -51.48 -29.90
N ASP A 17 5.24 -51.07 -28.64
CA ASP A 17 4.69 -51.99 -27.64
C ASP A 17 4.03 -51.23 -26.50
N MET A 18 2.79 -51.63 -26.26
CA MET A 18 1.78 -51.01 -25.43
C MET A 18 1.62 -51.88 -24.20
N ASP A 19 1.90 -51.35 -23.00
CA ASP A 19 1.42 -51.98 -21.77
C ASP A 19 0.81 -50.94 -20.83
N LEU A 20 -0.49 -51.05 -20.67
CA LEU A 20 -1.37 -50.22 -19.85
C LEU A 20 -1.68 -50.99 -18.57
N SER A 21 -1.32 -50.45 -17.40
CA SER A 21 -2.18 -50.57 -16.22
C SER A 21 -1.96 -49.44 -15.21
N PHE A 22 -3.09 -48.96 -14.69
CA PHE A 22 -3.34 -47.75 -13.92
C PHE A 22 -2.79 -47.82 -12.48
N TYR A 23 -2.27 -46.70 -11.94
CA TYR A 23 -2.79 -45.97 -10.76
C TYR A 23 -1.85 -44.79 -10.36
N ASN A 24 -2.48 -43.70 -9.88
CA ASN A 24 -1.93 -42.52 -9.17
C ASN A 24 -1.47 -41.28 -9.95
N LEU A 25 -2.49 -40.51 -10.39
CA LEU A 25 -2.42 -39.05 -10.57
C LEU A 25 -2.32 -38.36 -9.19
N HIS A 26 -1.12 -38.30 -8.61
CA HIS A 26 -0.82 -37.28 -7.58
C HIS A 26 0.65 -36.79 -7.57
N ASP A 27 1.56 -37.45 -8.30
CA ASP A 27 3.00 -37.12 -8.28
C ASP A 27 3.52 -36.30 -9.49
N THR A 28 2.66 -35.94 -10.45
CA THR A 28 3.06 -35.19 -11.65
C THR A 28 2.77 -33.68 -11.57
N MET A 29 2.91 -33.07 -10.40
CA MET A 29 2.98 -31.60 -10.25
C MET A 29 4.17 -31.11 -9.43
N ARG A 30 5.15 -31.98 -9.10
CA ARG A 30 6.34 -31.62 -8.31
C ARG A 30 7.66 -31.56 -9.11
N SER A 31 7.67 -31.82 -10.42
CA SER A 31 8.92 -31.88 -11.22
C SER A 31 9.05 -30.88 -12.39
N LEU A 32 8.14 -29.91 -12.56
CA LEU A 32 8.22 -28.89 -13.62
C LEU A 32 8.28 -27.43 -13.14
N ARG A 33 8.93 -27.20 -11.99
CA ARG A 33 9.43 -25.87 -11.59
C ARG A 33 10.90 -25.92 -11.13
N ALA A 34 11.75 -26.59 -11.91
CA ALA A 34 13.19 -26.33 -11.80
C ALA A 34 13.51 -25.10 -12.68
N LYS A 35 13.51 -23.91 -12.08
CA LYS A 35 14.21 -22.75 -12.65
C LYS A 35 15.69 -23.13 -12.84
N PRO A 36 16.37 -22.69 -13.92
CA PRO A 36 17.80 -22.97 -14.08
C PRO A 36 18.58 -22.36 -12.91
N LYS A 37 19.49 -23.14 -12.29
CA LYS A 37 20.34 -22.69 -11.17
C LYS A 37 21.23 -21.50 -11.59
N PRO A 38 21.15 -20.34 -10.91
CA PRO A 38 22.18 -19.31 -10.94
C PRO A 38 23.05 -19.48 -9.68
N ARG A 39 24.16 -20.23 -9.71
CA ARG A 39 24.82 -20.64 -8.45
C ARG A 39 26.33 -20.49 -8.32
N LYS A 40 27.11 -20.17 -9.36
CA LYS A 40 28.57 -20.09 -9.19
C LYS A 40 29.08 -18.69 -8.83
N GLN A 41 28.64 -17.65 -9.53
CA GLN A 41 29.21 -16.30 -9.41
C GLN A 41 28.79 -15.58 -8.11
N HIS A 42 27.51 -15.70 -7.70
CA HIS A 42 27.00 -15.14 -6.44
C HIS A 42 27.65 -15.73 -5.18
N VAL A 43 27.94 -17.04 -5.20
CA VAL A 43 28.54 -17.74 -4.05
C VAL A 43 29.99 -17.29 -3.85
N GLU A 44 30.71 -17.02 -4.93
CA GLU A 44 32.08 -16.48 -4.87
C GLU A 44 32.07 -15.05 -4.30
N LEU A 45 31.18 -14.16 -4.75
CA LEU A 45 31.09 -12.79 -4.22
C LEU A 45 30.79 -12.75 -2.71
N LYS A 46 29.76 -13.47 -2.25
CA LYS A 46 29.40 -13.50 -0.83
C LYS A 46 30.53 -14.08 0.02
N GLY A 47 31.13 -15.17 -0.44
CA GLY A 47 32.22 -15.83 0.26
C GLY A 47 33.47 -14.94 0.37
N ASP A 48 33.82 -14.23 -0.71
CA ASP A 48 34.96 -13.31 -0.71
C ASP A 48 34.72 -12.11 0.19
N LEU A 49 33.52 -11.53 0.16
CA LEU A 49 33.17 -10.40 1.00
C LEU A 49 33.12 -10.80 2.49
N PHE A 50 32.58 -11.98 2.82
CA PHE A 50 32.60 -12.52 4.17
C PHE A 50 34.02 -12.73 4.68
N LYS A 51 34.90 -13.34 3.88
CA LYS A 51 36.32 -13.53 4.24
C LYS A 51 37.02 -12.19 4.46
N ALA A 52 36.75 -11.19 3.62
CA ALA A 52 37.29 -9.85 3.78
C ALA A 52 36.85 -9.20 5.11
N PHE A 53 35.57 -9.34 5.51
CA PHE A 53 35.10 -8.87 6.82
C PHE A 53 35.74 -9.59 8.00
N GLN A 54 35.98 -10.90 7.89
CA GLN A 54 36.66 -11.66 8.94
C GLN A 54 38.12 -11.25 9.11
N GLY A 55 38.77 -10.74 8.06
CA GLY A 55 40.13 -10.19 8.11
C GLY A 55 40.25 -8.89 8.91
N ILE A 56 39.15 -8.14 9.11
CA ILE A 56 39.12 -6.87 9.82
C ILE A 56 38.83 -7.15 11.30
N SER A 57 39.88 -7.24 12.10
CA SER A 57 39.81 -7.72 13.50
C SER A 57 40.08 -6.65 14.56
N ALA A 58 40.57 -5.46 14.19
CA ALA A 58 40.96 -4.42 15.14
C ALA A 58 40.38 -3.02 14.80
N PRO A 59 39.67 -2.36 15.74
CA PRO A 59 39.03 -1.04 15.55
C PRO A 59 39.98 0.18 15.62
N GLY A 60 41.29 -0.04 15.59
CA GLY A 60 42.28 1.02 15.80
C GLY A 60 42.43 2.00 14.64
N THR A 61 42.89 3.21 14.94
CA THR A 61 43.29 4.23 13.95
C THR A 61 44.82 4.25 13.75
N PHE A 62 45.29 4.83 12.65
CA PHE A 62 46.74 4.96 12.40
C PHE A 62 47.41 6.00 13.32
N ALA A 63 46.61 6.93 13.86
CA ALA A 63 46.99 7.91 14.86
C ALA A 63 45.77 8.26 15.72
N ALA A 64 45.99 8.73 16.95
CA ALA A 64 44.94 9.14 17.86
C ALA A 64 45.40 10.27 18.80
N TRP A 65 44.45 11.03 19.33
CA TRP A 65 44.68 12.08 20.33
C TRP A 65 43.43 12.26 21.19
N GLU A 66 43.63 12.52 22.48
CA GLU A 66 42.55 12.89 23.41
C GLU A 66 43.05 13.82 24.52
N ALA A 67 42.11 14.61 25.08
CA ALA A 67 42.32 15.32 26.32
C ALA A 67 42.47 14.35 27.49
N LEU A 68 43.44 14.61 28.37
CA LEU A 68 43.64 13.80 29.58
C LEU A 68 42.78 14.36 30.72
N PRO A 69 41.94 13.53 31.38
CA PRO A 69 40.94 14.00 32.34
C PRO A 69 41.55 14.57 33.61
N THR A 70 42.76 14.14 33.96
CA THR A 70 43.49 14.58 35.15
C THR A 70 44.87 15.08 34.77
N THR A 71 45.38 16.04 35.53
CA THR A 71 46.77 16.48 35.42
C THR A 71 47.72 15.30 35.66
N PRO A 72 48.81 15.14 34.89
CA PRO A 72 49.81 14.11 35.15
C PRO A 72 50.33 14.17 36.59
N PRO A 73 50.72 13.04 37.20
CA PRO A 73 51.11 13.04 38.61
C PRO A 73 52.28 13.97 38.93
N ALA A 74 52.31 14.50 40.16
CA ALA A 74 53.44 15.31 40.64
C ALA A 74 54.75 14.50 40.71
N GLY A 75 55.87 15.16 40.95
CA GLY A 75 57.16 14.49 41.21
C GLY A 75 57.99 14.19 39.97
N LEU A 76 57.67 14.79 38.82
CA LEU A 76 58.62 14.89 37.70
C LEU A 76 59.81 15.76 38.15
N HIS A 77 61.02 15.23 38.04
CA HIS A 77 62.27 15.89 38.41
C HIS A 77 63.21 15.87 37.22
N VAL A 78 63.88 17.00 36.97
CA VAL A 78 64.88 17.13 35.90
C VAL A 78 66.23 17.42 36.52
N ASP A 79 67.24 16.62 36.19
CA ASP A 79 68.59 16.79 36.72
C ASP A 79 69.14 18.19 36.42
N GLY A 80 69.60 18.88 37.46
CA GLY A 80 70.08 20.26 37.40
C GLY A 80 69.02 21.36 37.30
N VAL A 81 67.72 21.04 37.26
CA VAL A 81 66.61 22.02 37.41
C VAL A 81 65.82 21.79 38.69
N GLY A 82 65.65 20.53 39.10
CA GLY A 82 64.88 20.16 40.28
C GLY A 82 63.47 19.65 39.94
N GLN A 83 62.57 19.72 40.92
CA GLN A 83 61.20 19.25 40.78
C GLN A 83 60.35 20.21 39.91
N ILE A 84 59.63 19.64 38.96
CA ILE A 84 58.77 20.33 38.00
C ILE A 84 57.36 20.38 38.58
N SER A 85 56.74 21.57 38.50
CA SER A 85 55.38 21.81 38.98
C SER A 85 54.46 21.93 37.77
N LEU A 86 53.27 21.32 37.85
CA LEU A 86 52.27 21.39 36.79
C LEU A 86 51.08 22.22 37.29
N PRO A 87 50.59 23.21 36.51
CA PRO A 87 51.06 23.59 35.17
C PRO A 87 52.42 24.30 35.15
N LEU A 88 53.15 24.10 34.05
CA LEU A 88 54.46 24.69 33.78
C LEU A 88 54.34 26.20 33.56
N ASP A 89 54.96 26.98 34.44
CA ASP A 89 55.12 28.42 34.26
C ASP A 89 56.33 28.75 33.36
N GLU A 90 56.31 29.93 32.75
CA GLU A 90 57.36 30.38 31.83
C GLU A 90 58.75 30.42 32.49
N GLY A 91 58.84 30.76 33.77
CA GLY A 91 60.10 30.80 34.50
C GLY A 91 60.72 29.40 34.64
N GLN A 92 59.91 28.38 34.93
CA GLN A 92 60.35 26.99 34.95
C GLN A 92 60.74 26.49 33.55
N ILE A 93 59.96 26.82 32.52
CA ILE A 93 60.26 26.43 31.13
C ILE A 93 61.59 27.04 30.66
N ARG A 94 61.88 28.30 30.97
CA ARG A 94 63.17 28.92 30.62
C ARG A 94 64.36 28.24 31.29
N ARG A 95 64.22 27.78 32.55
CA ARG A 95 65.25 26.96 33.21
C ARG A 95 65.44 25.60 32.54
N LEU A 96 64.35 24.97 32.11
CA LEU A 96 64.42 23.72 31.33
C LEU A 96 65.13 23.95 29.99
N ILE A 97 64.82 25.04 29.29
CA ILE A 97 65.50 25.42 28.04
C ILE A 97 67.01 25.62 28.27
N GLN A 98 67.41 26.31 29.33
CA GLN A 98 68.83 26.49 29.68
C GLN A 98 69.58 25.18 29.92
N LYS A 99 68.89 24.14 30.39
CA LYS A 99 69.45 22.80 30.61
C LYS A 99 69.34 21.88 29.40
N SER A 100 68.47 22.20 28.45
CA SER A 100 68.25 21.45 27.22
C SER A 100 69.33 21.72 26.17
N HIS A 101 69.33 20.90 25.12
CA HIS A 101 70.11 21.14 23.91
C HIS A 101 69.19 21.19 22.68
N GLN A 102 69.69 21.71 21.56
CA GLN A 102 68.91 21.72 20.32
C GLN A 102 68.69 20.29 19.83
N ALA A 103 67.44 19.98 19.52
CA ALA A 103 67.03 18.65 19.16
C ALA A 103 67.57 18.27 17.76
N PRO A 104 68.37 17.20 17.63
CA PRO A 104 68.94 16.83 16.34
C PRO A 104 67.88 16.22 15.41
N TYR A 105 68.16 16.20 14.11
CA TYR A 105 67.41 15.40 13.13
C TYR A 105 68.36 14.42 12.42
N GLY A 106 67.85 13.24 12.07
CA GLY A 106 68.64 12.19 11.42
C GLY A 106 68.61 12.31 9.89
N ARG A 107 69.78 12.41 9.26
CA ARG A 107 69.94 12.23 7.80
C ARG A 107 70.86 11.03 7.57
N ARG A 108 70.28 9.83 7.45
CA ARG A 108 71.01 8.55 7.37
C ARG A 108 71.80 8.30 8.66
N SER A 109 73.12 8.12 8.60
CA SER A 109 74.00 7.80 9.73
C SER A 109 74.56 9.02 10.47
N GLU A 110 74.19 10.25 10.07
CA GLU A 110 74.68 11.49 10.69
C GLU A 110 73.57 12.21 11.47
N THR A 111 73.91 12.62 12.69
CA THR A 111 73.07 13.40 13.61
C THR A 111 73.38 14.88 13.41
N LEU A 112 72.53 15.63 12.68
CA LEU A 112 72.76 17.03 12.31
C LEU A 112 71.69 17.96 12.92
N VAL A 113 72.07 19.20 13.24
CA VAL A 113 71.15 20.25 13.73
C VAL A 113 70.85 21.22 12.58
N ASP A 114 69.63 21.21 12.07
CA ASP A 114 69.13 22.16 11.04
C ASP A 114 67.81 22.79 11.51
N LEU A 115 67.89 24.06 11.90
CA LEU A 115 66.77 24.83 12.44
C LEU A 115 65.67 25.10 11.40
N SER A 116 65.94 24.93 10.11
CA SER A 116 64.92 25.03 9.04
C SER A 116 64.07 23.76 8.92
N VAL A 117 64.50 22.66 9.53
CA VAL A 117 63.82 21.37 9.56
C VAL A 117 63.19 21.12 10.92
N ARG A 118 63.94 21.39 12.01
CA ARG A 118 63.51 21.22 13.40
C ARG A 118 64.18 22.25 14.29
N ASN A 119 63.39 23.11 14.93
CA ASN A 119 63.85 24.12 15.88
C ASN A 119 63.18 23.90 17.24
N THR A 120 63.59 22.84 17.93
CA THR A 120 62.98 22.38 19.20
C THR A 120 64.07 22.10 20.22
N TRP A 121 63.78 22.31 21.49
CA TRP A 121 64.67 22.00 22.60
C TRP A 121 64.41 20.59 23.14
N GLU A 122 65.47 19.86 23.48
CA GLU A 122 65.42 18.45 23.90
C GLU A 122 66.16 18.23 25.23
N ILE A 123 65.53 17.47 26.13
CA ILE A 123 66.13 16.93 27.36
C ILE A 123 66.04 15.41 27.27
N ASN A 124 67.16 14.72 27.49
CA ASN A 124 67.22 13.26 27.34
C ASN A 124 66.46 12.55 28.46
N GLY A 125 65.92 11.37 28.17
CA GLY A 125 65.11 10.61 29.12
C GLY A 125 65.86 10.18 30.39
N ASP A 126 67.17 9.96 30.32
CA ASP A 126 68.03 9.62 31.46
C ASP A 126 68.20 10.77 32.47
N GLN A 127 67.85 12.00 32.07
CA GLN A 127 67.85 13.18 32.92
C GLN A 127 66.50 13.43 33.62
N LEU A 128 65.49 12.61 33.32
CA LEU A 128 64.12 12.74 33.83
C LEU A 128 63.84 11.65 34.86
N LEU A 129 63.49 12.06 36.08
CA LEU A 129 63.15 11.15 37.17
C LEU A 129 61.69 11.35 37.59
N PHE A 130 60.96 10.25 37.74
CA PHE A 130 59.57 10.26 38.22
C PHE A 130 59.54 9.78 39.68
N LEU A 131 59.61 10.73 40.61
CA LEU A 131 59.78 10.44 42.04
C LEU A 131 58.50 9.98 42.73
N ASN A 132 57.32 10.27 42.15
CA ASN A 132 56.04 9.83 42.68
C ASN A 132 55.64 8.47 42.09
N PRO A 133 55.43 7.41 42.90
CA PRO A 133 55.03 6.09 42.43
C PRO A 133 53.75 6.05 41.58
N SER A 134 52.85 7.04 41.73
CA SER A 134 51.60 7.09 40.95
C SER A 134 51.81 7.29 39.44
N TRP A 135 53.02 7.68 39.00
CA TRP A 135 53.37 7.69 37.57
C TRP A 135 53.28 6.31 36.93
N GLN A 136 53.57 5.25 37.69
CA GLN A 136 53.59 3.90 37.15
C GLN A 136 52.17 3.41 36.84
N SER A 137 51.22 3.59 37.75
CA SER A 137 49.81 3.27 37.49
C SER A 137 49.24 4.16 36.38
N TYR A 138 49.58 5.46 36.38
CA TYR A 138 49.14 6.39 35.35
C TYR A 138 49.59 5.98 33.93
N LEU A 139 50.87 5.61 33.76
CA LEU A 139 51.38 5.15 32.47
C LEU A 139 50.82 3.79 32.06
N LEU A 140 50.55 2.89 33.01
CA LEU A 140 49.91 1.60 32.74
C LEU A 140 48.46 1.75 32.24
N ASP A 141 47.70 2.68 32.82
CA ASP A 141 46.33 2.92 32.36
C ASP A 141 46.33 3.68 31.02
N LEU A 142 47.23 4.65 30.84
CA LEU A 142 47.39 5.32 29.56
C LEU A 142 47.86 4.36 28.45
N SER A 143 48.75 3.40 28.74
CA SER A 143 49.22 2.44 27.75
C SER A 143 48.09 1.54 27.25
N LYS A 144 47.16 1.13 28.12
CA LYS A 144 45.94 0.39 27.72
C LYS A 144 45.07 1.24 26.80
N THR A 145 44.85 2.51 27.15
CA THR A 145 44.07 3.44 26.31
C THR A 145 44.72 3.60 24.93
N VAL A 146 46.03 3.84 24.89
CA VAL A 146 46.80 3.99 23.65
C VAL A 146 46.79 2.72 22.81
N ALA A 147 47.01 1.56 23.43
CA ALA A 147 46.92 0.27 22.75
C ALA A 147 45.53 0.09 22.11
N ASN A 148 44.46 0.33 22.85
CA ASN A 148 43.09 0.25 22.34
C ASN A 148 42.84 1.21 21.18
N ARG A 149 43.31 2.47 21.26
CA ARG A 149 43.13 3.47 20.20
C ARG A 149 43.88 3.12 18.92
N LEU A 150 45.06 2.52 19.04
CA LEU A 150 45.81 2.01 17.89
C LEU A 150 45.30 0.64 17.42
N GLY A 151 44.39 -0.01 18.15
CA GLY A 151 43.81 -1.31 17.76
C GLY A 151 44.66 -2.51 18.15
N ILE A 152 45.46 -2.38 19.20
CA ILE A 152 46.39 -3.39 19.67
C ILE A 152 45.76 -4.11 20.87
N ASN A 153 45.45 -5.40 20.68
CA ASN A 153 44.81 -6.25 21.71
C ASN A 153 45.81 -6.95 22.64
N ALA A 154 47.09 -6.54 22.62
CA ALA A 154 48.16 -7.10 23.42
C ALA A 154 48.76 -6.03 24.35
N PRO A 155 49.32 -6.41 25.51
CA PRO A 155 50.08 -5.48 26.35
C PRO A 155 51.23 -4.86 25.57
N ILE A 156 51.43 -3.55 25.73
CA ILE A 156 52.51 -2.81 25.08
C ILE A 156 53.53 -2.30 26.11
N ARG A 157 54.78 -2.18 25.70
CA ARG A 157 55.83 -1.48 26.45
C ARG A 157 55.81 -0.01 26.07
N VAL A 158 55.89 0.85 27.09
CA VAL A 158 55.94 2.30 26.93
C VAL A 158 57.23 2.78 27.60
N GLU A 159 58.18 3.23 26.79
CA GLU A 159 59.55 3.56 27.26
C GLU A 159 59.82 5.05 27.09
N LEU A 160 60.16 5.75 28.17
CA LEU A 160 60.47 7.17 28.11
C LEU A 160 61.69 7.37 27.20
N TYR A 161 61.52 8.23 26.20
CA TYR A 161 62.60 8.60 25.31
C TYR A 161 63.20 9.95 25.71
N LYS A 162 62.37 11.00 25.78
CA LYS A 162 62.83 12.38 25.97
C LYS A 162 61.71 13.35 26.31
N MET A 163 62.08 14.56 26.71
CA MET A 163 61.20 15.72 26.79
C MET A 163 61.54 16.71 25.68
N LEU A 164 60.50 17.23 25.00
CA LEU A 164 60.63 18.25 23.97
C LEU A 164 59.91 19.53 24.36
N ILE A 165 60.56 20.67 24.13
CA ILE A 165 60.02 22.00 24.40
C ILE A 165 60.02 22.80 23.10
N TYR A 166 58.82 23.16 22.66
CA TYR A 166 58.56 23.97 21.48
C TYR A 166 58.23 25.39 21.92
N GLU A 167 59.08 26.35 21.57
CA GLU A 167 58.82 27.77 21.76
C GLU A 167 58.07 28.38 20.57
N ARG A 168 57.73 29.67 20.64
CA ARG A 168 57.07 30.36 19.54
C ARG A 168 57.86 30.22 18.22
N GLY A 169 57.19 29.73 17.18
CA GLY A 169 57.76 29.44 15.86
C GLY A 169 58.45 28.08 15.74
N ALA A 170 58.56 27.31 16.83
CA ALA A 170 59.09 25.96 16.80
C ALA A 170 58.16 25.02 16.02
N MET A 171 58.74 24.21 15.13
CA MET A 171 58.06 23.26 14.25
C MET A 171 58.95 22.04 13.98
N PHE A 172 58.37 21.02 13.36
CA PHE A 172 59.12 19.89 12.81
C PHE A 172 58.48 19.46 11.49
N LYS A 173 59.25 19.53 10.40
CA LYS A 173 58.80 19.14 9.05
C LYS A 173 58.34 17.66 8.97
N PRO A 174 57.56 17.30 7.93
CA PRO A 174 57.09 15.94 7.70
C PRO A 174 58.21 14.90 7.73
N HIS A 175 58.05 13.87 8.56
CA HIS A 175 58.98 12.75 8.68
C HIS A 175 58.26 11.50 9.22
N THR A 176 58.92 10.35 9.14
CA THR A 176 58.48 9.09 9.77
C THR A 176 59.44 8.73 10.90
N ASP A 177 58.92 8.05 11.91
CA ASP A 177 59.76 7.61 13.03
C ASP A 177 60.64 6.42 12.62
N THR A 178 61.84 6.38 13.19
CA THR A 178 62.76 5.26 13.04
C THR A 178 62.83 4.50 14.34
N GLU A 179 63.01 3.19 14.27
CA GLU A 179 63.14 2.33 15.45
C GLU A 179 64.27 2.80 16.38
N LYS A 180 63.94 3.04 17.66
CA LYS A 180 64.88 3.47 18.70
C LYS A 180 65.14 2.40 19.76
N THR A 181 64.17 1.52 19.96
CA THR A 181 64.24 0.40 20.92
C THR A 181 63.74 -0.87 20.22
N PRO A 182 64.29 -2.05 20.51
CA PRO A 182 63.85 -3.29 19.88
C PRO A 182 62.34 -3.51 20.03
N GLY A 183 61.67 -3.67 18.90
CA GLY A 183 60.21 -3.89 18.86
C GLY A 183 59.39 -2.61 18.86
N MET A 184 60.00 -1.44 18.72
CA MET A 184 59.28 -0.16 18.56
C MET A 184 58.38 -0.21 17.33
N PHE A 185 57.11 0.11 17.53
CA PHE A 185 56.10 0.17 16.47
C PHE A 185 55.39 1.52 16.39
N GLY A 186 55.57 2.40 17.37
CA GLY A 186 54.90 3.69 17.40
C GLY A 186 55.48 4.65 18.42
N THR A 187 54.88 5.84 18.46
CA THR A 187 55.25 6.93 19.35
C THR A 187 54.03 7.37 20.15
N LEU A 188 54.24 7.66 21.43
CA LEU A 188 53.28 8.31 22.30
C LEU A 188 53.88 9.62 22.80
N ILE A 189 53.13 10.71 22.69
CA ILE A 189 53.45 11.97 23.34
C ILE A 189 52.41 12.31 24.40
N ILE A 190 52.87 12.79 25.55
CA ILE A 190 52.04 13.38 26.60
C ILE A 190 52.32 14.88 26.62
N CYS A 191 51.34 15.68 26.21
CA CYS A 191 51.40 17.14 26.33
C CYS A 191 51.17 17.52 27.79
N LEU A 192 52.22 18.02 28.43
CA LEU A 192 52.15 18.50 29.79
C LEU A 192 51.35 19.80 29.84
N PRO A 193 50.69 20.11 30.98
CA PRO A 193 50.03 21.39 31.17
C PRO A 193 50.98 22.57 31.03
N SER A 194 51.03 23.17 29.86
CA SER A 194 51.82 24.36 29.54
C SER A 194 51.02 25.26 28.61
N ALA A 195 50.94 26.56 28.91
CA ALA A 195 50.14 27.49 28.12
C ALA A 195 50.76 27.67 26.72
N HIS A 196 50.01 27.34 25.66
CA HIS A 196 50.42 27.51 24.26
C HIS A 196 49.22 27.55 23.30
N THR A 197 49.46 28.05 22.08
CA THR A 197 48.54 27.94 20.93
C THR A 197 49.32 27.53 19.68
N GLY A 198 48.74 26.75 18.78
CA GLY A 198 49.48 26.14 17.67
C GLY A 198 50.26 24.90 18.14
N GLY A 199 51.14 24.37 17.29
CA GLY A 199 51.93 23.17 17.63
C GLY A 199 51.20 21.85 17.43
N GLU A 200 50.12 21.85 16.66
CA GLU A 200 49.35 20.65 16.34
C GLU A 200 50.20 19.65 15.55
N VAL A 201 49.97 18.36 15.77
CA VAL A 201 50.64 17.30 15.01
C VAL A 201 49.74 16.88 13.86
N VAL A 202 50.24 16.92 12.63
CA VAL A 202 49.52 16.41 11.46
C VAL A 202 50.10 15.06 11.10
N ALA A 203 49.33 14.00 11.33
CA ALA A 203 49.67 12.63 10.96
C ALA A 203 49.05 12.29 9.60
N ARG A 204 49.80 11.64 8.72
CA ARG A 204 49.43 11.30 7.34
C ARG A 204 49.82 9.86 7.02
N HIS A 205 48.87 9.11 6.46
CA HIS A 205 49.08 7.75 6.02
C HIS A 205 48.12 7.43 4.86
N ASN A 206 48.63 6.89 3.76
CA ASN A 206 47.84 6.50 2.56
C ASN A 206 46.80 7.52 2.06
N GLY A 207 47.18 8.80 2.01
CA GLY A 207 46.28 9.87 1.56
C GLY A 207 45.29 10.36 2.62
N GLU A 208 45.12 9.66 3.74
CA GLU A 208 44.42 10.16 4.92
C GLU A 208 45.32 11.13 5.72
N SER A 209 44.70 12.14 6.34
CA SER A 209 45.39 13.07 7.24
C SER A 209 44.56 13.33 8.49
N MET A 210 45.21 13.31 9.65
CA MET A 210 44.60 13.58 10.95
C MET A 210 45.37 14.70 11.66
N ILE A 211 44.65 15.70 12.16
CA ILE A 211 45.20 16.79 12.97
C ILE A 211 44.98 16.46 14.44
N LEU A 212 46.08 16.20 15.15
CA LEU A 212 46.11 15.91 16.59
C LEU A 212 46.22 17.23 17.35
N LYS A 213 45.09 17.72 17.84
CA LYS A 213 44.93 19.07 18.41
C LYS A 213 45.39 19.18 19.85
N THR A 214 46.69 19.00 20.10
CA THR A 214 47.23 19.01 21.47
C THR A 214 47.02 20.31 22.24
N SER A 215 46.74 21.41 21.54
CA SER A 215 46.46 22.76 22.06
C SER A 215 45.00 22.96 22.53
N ASP A 216 44.06 22.10 22.13
CA ASP A 216 42.63 22.22 22.47
C ASP A 216 42.32 21.80 23.92
N ALA A 217 43.30 21.25 24.64
CA ALA A 217 43.18 20.80 26.02
C ALA A 217 44.36 21.27 26.87
N ILE A 218 44.13 21.48 28.17
CA ILE A 218 45.20 21.85 29.12
C ILE A 218 46.30 20.77 29.13
N GLN A 219 45.90 19.50 29.11
CA GLN A 219 46.78 18.36 28.94
C GLN A 219 46.15 17.35 27.99
N SER A 220 46.97 16.65 27.24
CA SER A 220 46.51 15.65 26.27
C SER A 220 47.56 14.60 25.98
N PHE A 221 47.16 13.52 25.33
CA PHE A 221 48.11 12.59 24.71
C PHE A 221 47.86 12.52 23.20
N ALA A 222 48.88 12.18 22.44
CA ALA A 222 48.75 11.80 21.04
C ALA A 222 49.66 10.61 20.74
N CYS A 223 49.24 9.72 19.86
CA CYS A 223 50.02 8.55 19.47
C CYS A 223 49.83 8.20 18.00
N TRP A 224 50.82 7.54 17.40
CA TRP A 224 50.80 7.09 16.00
C TRP A 224 51.76 5.93 15.79
N TYR A 225 51.56 5.17 14.72
CA TYR A 225 52.50 4.12 14.28
C TYR A 225 53.77 4.72 13.65
N SER A 226 54.90 4.01 13.73
CA SER A 226 56.19 4.52 13.25
C SER A 226 56.26 4.70 11.73
N ASP A 227 55.44 3.96 10.97
CA ASP A 227 55.31 4.08 9.51
C ASP A 227 54.31 5.18 9.07
N VAL A 228 53.78 5.97 10.01
CA VAL A 228 52.96 7.16 9.74
C VAL A 228 53.84 8.39 9.57
N SER A 229 53.65 9.11 8.47
CA SER A 229 54.32 10.39 8.24
C SER A 229 53.68 11.45 9.12
N HIS A 230 54.45 12.22 9.86
CA HIS A 230 53.90 13.25 10.73
C HIS A 230 54.75 14.53 10.72
N GLU A 231 54.08 15.65 10.95
CA GLU A 231 54.71 16.97 11.12
C GLU A 231 54.15 17.68 12.35
N VAL A 232 54.93 18.58 12.93
CA VAL A 232 54.49 19.48 14.00
C VAL A 232 54.39 20.88 13.42
N LEU A 233 53.18 21.45 13.42
CA LEU A 233 52.92 22.80 12.93
C LEU A 233 53.57 23.85 13.86
N PRO A 234 53.81 25.09 13.39
CA PRO A 234 54.42 26.12 14.21
C PRO A 234 53.60 26.47 15.47
N VAL A 235 54.28 26.57 16.61
CA VAL A 235 53.67 27.17 17.83
C VAL A 235 53.50 28.67 17.64
N HIS A 236 52.29 29.20 17.85
CA HIS A 236 51.97 30.61 17.65
C HIS A 236 52.21 31.47 18.90
N SER A 237 51.97 30.91 20.09
CA SER A 237 52.20 31.57 21.38
C SER A 237 52.52 30.57 22.48
N GLY A 238 53.20 31.02 23.53
CA GLY A 238 53.55 30.19 24.68
C GLY A 238 54.61 29.12 24.39
N TYR A 239 54.57 28.04 25.18
CA TYR A 239 55.50 26.91 25.06
C TYR A 239 54.75 25.59 25.14
N ARG A 240 54.95 24.72 24.15
CA ARG A 240 54.40 23.37 24.13
C ARG A 240 55.44 22.40 24.66
N CYS A 241 55.19 21.82 25.83
CA CYS A 241 56.08 20.88 26.50
C CYS A 241 55.50 19.47 26.42
N VAL A 242 56.24 18.53 25.83
CA VAL A 242 55.78 17.14 25.67
C VAL A 242 56.80 16.13 26.20
N LEU A 243 56.31 15.07 26.83
CA LEU A 243 57.09 13.86 27.10
C LEU A 243 56.86 12.88 25.95
N THR A 244 57.93 12.39 25.33
CA THR A 244 57.89 11.44 24.22
C THR A 244 58.29 10.06 24.71
N TYR A 245 57.48 9.07 24.39
CA TYR A 245 57.66 7.66 24.72
C TYR A 245 57.67 6.82 23.43
N ASN A 246 58.54 5.80 23.41
CA ASN A 246 58.52 4.77 22.39
C ASN A 246 57.48 3.71 22.78
N LEU A 247 56.61 3.35 21.85
CA LEU A 247 55.69 2.23 21.99
C LEU A 247 56.33 0.99 21.36
N ALA A 248 56.52 -0.07 22.15
CA ALA A 248 57.19 -1.28 21.71
C ALA A 248 56.42 -2.55 22.10
N THR A 249 56.59 -3.62 21.32
CA THR A 249 56.07 -4.94 21.68
C THR A 249 56.93 -5.64 22.72
N TRP A 250 56.36 -6.65 23.37
CA TRP A 250 57.15 -7.62 24.12
C TRP A 250 57.93 -8.54 23.16
N PRO A 251 59.05 -9.13 23.61
CA PRO A 251 59.77 -10.15 22.83
C PRO A 251 58.80 -11.23 22.34
N ASP A 252 59.02 -11.74 21.13
CA ASP A 252 58.23 -12.78 20.45
C ASP A 252 56.83 -12.36 19.93
N GLN A 253 56.44 -11.09 20.05
CA GLN A 253 55.21 -10.57 19.44
C GLN A 253 55.48 -9.90 18.08
N PRO A 254 54.60 -10.10 17.08
CA PRO A 254 54.73 -9.44 15.77
C PRO A 254 54.58 -7.94 15.93
N ARG A 255 55.42 -7.18 15.21
CA ARG A 255 55.42 -5.72 15.24
C ARG A 255 54.19 -5.17 14.50
N PRO A 256 53.30 -4.41 15.18
CA PRO A 256 52.20 -3.71 14.52
C PRO A 256 52.72 -2.63 13.56
N ALA A 257 51.98 -2.35 12.49
CA ALA A 257 52.27 -1.24 11.58
C ALA A 257 50.97 -0.72 10.97
N ALA A 258 50.89 0.58 10.63
CA ALA A 258 49.72 1.15 9.98
C ALA A 258 49.47 0.46 8.62
N SER A 259 50.54 0.16 7.87
CA SER A 259 50.50 -0.60 6.61
C SER A 259 49.89 -2.02 6.71
N THR A 260 49.96 -2.64 7.89
CA THR A 260 49.32 -3.96 8.13
C THR A 260 47.80 -3.83 8.12
N ARG A 261 47.26 -2.66 8.51
CA ARG A 261 45.82 -2.36 8.46
C ARG A 261 45.33 -2.25 7.01
N ASP A 262 46.11 -1.64 6.11
CA ASP A 262 45.72 -1.53 4.70
C ASP A 262 45.65 -2.90 4.02
N SER A 263 46.54 -3.81 4.39
CA SER A 263 46.49 -5.18 3.89
C SER A 263 45.20 -5.93 4.28
N GLN A 264 44.55 -5.53 5.40
CA GLN A 264 43.27 -6.09 5.82
C GLN A 264 42.08 -5.49 5.04
N VAL A 265 42.18 -4.22 4.61
CA VAL A 265 41.10 -3.52 3.88
C VAL A 265 41.20 -3.74 2.36
N PHE A 266 42.37 -4.07 1.83
CA PHE A 266 42.59 -4.29 0.39
C PHE A 266 41.66 -5.36 -0.22
N PRO A 267 41.48 -6.57 0.36
CA PRO A 267 40.55 -7.57 -0.18
C PRO A 267 39.09 -7.09 -0.18
N LEU A 268 38.70 -6.29 0.81
CA LEU A 268 37.36 -5.69 0.89
C LEU A 268 37.16 -4.70 -0.27
N ARG A 269 38.13 -3.81 -0.49
CA ARG A 269 38.11 -2.84 -1.59
C ARG A 269 38.01 -3.50 -2.96
N GLU A 270 38.85 -4.50 -3.26
CA GLU A 270 38.81 -5.17 -4.56
C GLU A 270 37.49 -5.90 -4.80
N THR A 271 36.93 -6.53 -3.77
CA THR A 271 35.66 -7.25 -3.87
C THR A 271 34.50 -6.28 -4.11
N LEU A 272 34.47 -5.13 -3.43
CA LEU A 272 33.46 -4.09 -3.65
C LEU A 272 33.59 -3.46 -5.05
N GLN A 273 34.81 -3.17 -5.51
CA GLN A 273 35.05 -2.63 -6.85
C GLN A 273 34.51 -3.57 -7.94
N ARG A 274 34.77 -4.87 -7.81
CA ARG A 274 34.25 -5.90 -8.72
C ARG A 274 32.72 -5.93 -8.71
N TRP A 275 32.11 -5.96 -7.53
CA TRP A 275 30.66 -5.98 -7.38
C TRP A 275 30.00 -4.73 -7.98
N ILE A 276 30.56 -3.54 -7.74
CA ILE A 276 30.05 -2.28 -8.30
C ILE A 276 30.16 -2.27 -9.83
N ALA A 277 31.29 -2.72 -10.39
CA ALA A 277 31.49 -2.79 -11.82
C ALA A 277 30.52 -3.78 -12.49
N GLU A 278 30.27 -4.93 -11.87
CA GLU A 278 29.28 -5.91 -12.33
C GLU A 278 27.85 -5.37 -12.21
N SER A 279 27.54 -4.66 -11.12
CA SER A 279 26.21 -4.07 -10.87
C SER A 279 25.83 -2.99 -11.89
N ALA A 280 26.82 -2.31 -12.47
CA ALA A 280 26.63 -1.29 -13.51
C ALA A 280 26.36 -1.89 -14.91
N ASN A 281 26.58 -3.20 -15.10
CA ASN A 281 26.37 -3.84 -16.40
C ASN A 281 24.90 -4.29 -16.55
N SER A 282 24.15 -3.66 -17.44
CA SER A 282 22.71 -3.94 -17.66
C SER A 282 22.40 -5.38 -18.10
N ASN A 283 23.40 -6.15 -18.53
CA ASN A 283 23.24 -7.56 -18.93
C ASN A 283 23.46 -8.55 -17.77
N ALA A 284 23.91 -8.08 -16.60
CA ALA A 284 24.09 -8.91 -15.41
C ALA A 284 22.77 -8.99 -14.62
N THR A 285 21.90 -9.93 -15.00
CA THR A 285 20.65 -10.23 -14.27
C THR A 285 20.87 -10.98 -12.95
N ASP A 286 22.10 -11.41 -12.69
CA ASP A 286 22.54 -12.30 -11.61
C ASP A 286 23.54 -11.58 -10.68
N THR A 287 23.32 -10.29 -10.40
CA THR A 287 24.14 -9.54 -9.43
C THR A 287 23.21 -9.01 -8.35
N PRO A 288 23.48 -9.25 -7.05
CA PRO A 288 22.57 -8.88 -5.99
C PRO A 288 22.48 -7.34 -5.87
N SER A 289 21.28 -6.81 -5.65
CA SER A 289 21.03 -5.36 -5.49
C SER A 289 21.64 -4.81 -4.20
N HIS A 290 21.75 -5.65 -3.18
CA HIS A 290 22.31 -5.32 -1.86
C HIS A 290 22.78 -6.61 -1.16
N LEU A 291 23.55 -6.48 -0.08
CA LEU A 291 23.97 -7.60 0.76
C LEU A 291 23.92 -7.23 2.24
N TYR A 292 23.51 -8.19 3.08
CA TYR A 292 23.48 -8.05 4.54
C TYR A 292 24.67 -8.78 5.19
N HIS A 293 25.34 -8.11 6.12
CA HIS A 293 26.33 -8.69 7.02
C HIS A 293 25.80 -8.64 8.45
N ALA A 294 25.55 -9.80 9.06
CA ALA A 294 25.15 -9.88 10.46
C ALA A 294 26.28 -9.32 11.36
N LEU A 295 25.93 -8.39 12.24
CA LEU A 295 26.84 -7.81 13.22
C LEU A 295 27.02 -8.75 14.40
N ASP A 296 28.19 -8.74 15.05
CA ASP A 296 28.53 -9.68 16.12
C ASP A 296 27.83 -9.35 17.45
N HIS A 297 27.52 -8.08 17.71
CA HIS A 297 26.79 -7.65 18.91
C HIS A 297 25.32 -7.36 18.60
N GLU A 298 24.48 -7.50 19.63
CA GLU A 298 23.08 -7.08 19.61
C GLU A 298 22.96 -5.57 19.91
N TYR A 299 22.15 -4.89 19.10
CA TYR A 299 21.80 -3.48 19.26
C TYR A 299 20.28 -3.33 19.22
N THR A 300 19.75 -2.41 20.01
CA THR A 300 18.30 -2.09 20.00
C THR A 300 17.99 -1.04 18.96
N GLU A 301 16.75 -1.03 18.46
CA GLU A 301 16.26 -0.07 17.47
C GLU A 301 16.51 1.39 17.88
N ALA A 302 16.24 1.75 19.14
CA ALA A 302 16.43 3.10 19.66
C ALA A 302 17.92 3.53 19.78
N SER A 303 18.85 2.59 19.61
CA SER A 303 20.28 2.80 19.88
C SER A 303 21.19 2.54 18.69
N ILE A 304 20.70 1.90 17.63
CA ILE A 304 21.54 1.44 16.53
C ILE A 304 21.98 2.65 15.68
N SER A 305 23.26 3.00 15.81
CA SER A 305 23.92 4.09 15.10
C SER A 305 25.41 3.76 15.03
N PHE A 306 26.14 4.42 14.15
CA PHE A 306 27.58 4.24 14.03
C PHE A 306 28.32 4.47 15.36
N ALA A 307 27.89 5.46 16.15
CA ALA A 307 28.49 5.79 17.44
C ALA A 307 28.25 4.72 18.53
N ALA A 308 27.20 3.91 18.39
CA ALA A 308 26.84 2.87 19.34
C ALA A 308 27.52 1.52 19.06
N LEU A 309 28.11 1.34 17.87
CA LEU A 309 28.75 0.09 17.48
C LEU A 309 29.93 -0.26 18.38
N LYS A 310 30.08 -1.54 18.69
CA LYS A 310 31.08 -2.07 19.62
C LYS A 310 32.14 -2.88 18.88
N ALA A 311 33.38 -2.76 19.35
CA ALA A 311 34.51 -3.62 18.99
C ALA A 311 34.64 -3.88 17.46
N LYS A 312 34.49 -5.14 17.03
CA LYS A 312 34.67 -5.56 15.63
C LYS A 312 33.63 -4.96 14.69
N ASP A 313 32.39 -4.75 15.15
CA ASP A 313 31.33 -4.16 14.34
C ASP A 313 31.70 -2.72 13.95
N ALA A 314 32.15 -1.93 14.94
CA ALA A 314 32.64 -0.58 14.70
C ALA A 314 33.82 -0.56 13.71
N ALA A 315 34.76 -1.51 13.85
CA ALA A 315 35.91 -1.62 12.94
C ALA A 315 35.49 -1.89 11.49
N ARG A 316 34.61 -2.86 11.28
CA ARG A 316 34.13 -3.29 9.95
C ARG A 316 33.30 -2.20 9.28
N VAL A 317 32.39 -1.57 10.03
CA VAL A 317 31.57 -0.46 9.52
C VAL A 317 32.43 0.77 9.23
N GLN A 318 33.42 1.09 10.08
CA GLN A 318 34.36 2.19 9.82
C GLN A 318 35.20 1.95 8.56
N ALA A 319 35.66 0.72 8.34
CA ALA A 319 36.42 0.37 7.13
C ALA A 319 35.60 0.61 5.86
N LEU A 320 34.33 0.19 5.83
CA LEU A 320 33.42 0.48 4.72
C LEU A 320 33.11 1.98 4.58
N LYS A 321 32.86 2.66 5.69
CA LYS A 321 32.58 4.11 5.71
C LYS A 321 33.73 4.91 5.10
N ASN A 322 34.98 4.49 5.28
CA ASN A 322 36.11 5.14 4.61
C ASN A 322 36.06 4.93 3.09
N LEU A 323 35.69 3.72 2.65
CA LEU A 323 35.60 3.36 1.23
C LEU A 323 34.44 4.03 0.47
N THR A 324 33.39 4.51 1.14
CA THR A 324 32.27 5.21 0.46
C THR A 324 32.70 6.55 -0.16
N SER A 325 33.82 7.12 0.30
CA SER A 325 34.40 8.33 -0.29
C SER A 325 35.13 8.05 -1.62
N GLU A 326 35.48 6.79 -1.87
CA GLU A 326 36.29 6.36 -3.02
C GLU A 326 35.49 5.54 -4.04
N LEU A 327 34.44 4.85 -3.58
CA LEU A 327 33.63 3.94 -4.40
C LEU A 327 32.13 4.30 -4.30
N PRO A 328 31.35 4.18 -5.38
CA PRO A 328 29.96 4.59 -5.41
C PRO A 328 29.02 3.53 -4.81
N PHE A 329 29.02 3.41 -3.48
CA PHE A 329 28.08 2.57 -2.72
C PHE A 329 27.63 3.27 -1.43
N GLU A 330 26.50 2.83 -0.90
CA GLU A 330 25.89 3.28 0.36
C GLU A 330 25.90 2.16 1.39
N ILE A 331 25.89 2.52 2.67
CA ILE A 331 25.77 1.58 3.78
C ILE A 331 24.71 2.02 4.78
N PHE A 332 23.97 1.03 5.31
CA PHE A 332 22.89 1.22 6.26
C PHE A 332 23.01 0.24 7.41
N LEU A 333 22.33 0.52 8.52
CA LEU A 333 22.15 -0.44 9.61
C LEU A 333 20.71 -0.95 9.57
N ALA A 334 20.52 -2.24 9.81
CA ALA A 334 19.23 -2.89 9.80
C ALA A 334 19.03 -3.74 11.06
N LEU A 335 17.80 -3.81 11.54
CA LEU A 335 17.35 -4.77 12.54
C LEU A 335 16.51 -5.83 11.83
N LEU A 336 17.07 -7.02 11.70
CA LEU A 336 16.42 -8.18 11.09
C LEU A 336 15.63 -8.93 12.16
N GLU A 337 14.44 -9.39 11.82
CA GLU A 337 13.58 -10.18 12.69
C GLU A 337 13.19 -11.48 11.98
N LYS A 338 13.28 -12.60 12.71
CA LYS A 338 12.75 -13.90 12.31
C LYS A 338 11.67 -14.28 13.32
N LYS A 339 10.53 -14.74 12.81
CA LYS A 339 9.40 -15.20 13.61
C LYS A 339 9.10 -16.65 13.26
N GLU A 340 9.09 -17.53 14.25
CA GLU A 340 8.76 -18.95 14.10
C GLU A 340 7.50 -19.25 14.90
N MET A 341 6.50 -19.85 14.26
CA MET A 341 5.33 -20.39 14.95
C MET A 341 5.33 -21.90 14.86
N GLY A 342 5.02 -22.55 15.98
CA GLY A 342 4.93 -23.99 15.98
C GLY A 342 4.25 -24.56 17.21
N ASP A 343 4.06 -25.87 17.15
CA ASP A 343 3.50 -26.64 18.25
C ASP A 343 4.51 -26.72 19.40
N VAL A 344 3.99 -26.74 20.63
CA VAL A 344 4.78 -26.87 21.85
C VAL A 344 4.51 -28.22 22.49
N GLU A 345 5.58 -28.84 23.01
CA GLU A 345 5.46 -30.08 23.77
C GLU A 345 4.58 -29.90 25.01
N HIS A 346 3.51 -30.68 25.10
CA HIS A 346 2.56 -30.61 26.21
C HIS A 346 3.22 -31.22 27.47
N ASP A 347 3.59 -30.38 28.44
CA ASP A 347 4.08 -30.87 29.73
C ASP A 347 2.90 -31.43 30.54
N TRP A 348 2.67 -32.74 30.44
CA TRP A 348 1.66 -33.46 31.22
C TRP A 348 1.94 -33.46 32.73
N SER A 349 3.09 -32.93 33.17
CA SER A 349 3.55 -33.00 34.56
C SER A 349 2.92 -31.93 35.48
N ARG A 350 2.17 -30.96 34.93
CA ARG A 350 1.66 -29.82 35.71
C ARG A 350 0.17 -29.89 36.10
N GLY A 351 -0.53 -30.96 35.69
CA GLY A 351 -1.94 -31.20 36.00
C GLY A 351 -2.15 -32.16 37.16
N GLY A 352 -1.72 -31.79 38.37
CA GLY A 352 -2.07 -32.51 39.59
C GLY A 352 -3.57 -32.46 39.83
N TYR A 353 -4.27 -33.54 39.45
CA TYR A 353 -5.62 -33.80 39.93
C TYR A 353 -5.56 -34.09 41.43
N ASP A 354 -5.95 -33.11 42.24
CA ASP A 354 -6.16 -33.27 43.69
C ASP A 354 -7.38 -34.18 43.94
N GLY A 355 -7.15 -35.49 43.88
CA GLY A 355 -8.10 -36.55 44.21
C GLY A 355 -7.72 -37.26 45.50
N TRP A 356 -8.14 -36.71 46.64
CA TRP A 356 -8.42 -37.35 47.93
C TRP A 356 -7.98 -38.83 48.14
N GLY A 357 -7.04 -39.07 49.06
CA GLY A 357 -7.12 -40.26 49.92
C GLY A 357 -5.82 -40.93 50.42
N ARG A 358 -5.51 -40.68 51.71
CA ARG A 358 -5.20 -41.70 52.75
C ARG A 358 -3.72 -42.13 53.00
N TYR A 359 -3.21 -41.69 54.16
CA TYR A 359 -2.26 -42.33 55.12
C TYR A 359 -1.22 -43.37 54.63
N HIS A 360 0.07 -43.00 54.68
CA HIS A 360 1.19 -43.60 55.44
C HIS A 360 2.50 -43.03 54.83
N GLU A 361 3.25 -42.20 55.55
CA GLU A 361 4.38 -42.55 56.45
C GLU A 361 5.64 -42.99 55.67
N ASP A 362 6.68 -42.17 55.85
CA ASP A 362 8.12 -42.39 55.64
C ASP A 362 8.63 -42.72 54.24
N PHE A 363 9.06 -41.68 53.52
CA PHE A 363 10.34 -41.63 52.81
C PHE A 363 10.61 -40.17 52.46
N GLU A 364 11.66 -39.55 53.00
CA GLU A 364 12.19 -38.29 52.48
C GLU A 364 12.74 -38.56 51.07
N PRO A 365 12.23 -37.92 50.00
CA PRO A 365 13.01 -37.73 48.81
C PRO A 365 13.83 -36.45 49.00
N GLU A 366 15.14 -36.57 48.80
CA GLU A 366 16.02 -35.43 48.56
C GLU A 366 15.31 -34.47 47.59
N CYS A 367 15.02 -33.27 48.06
CA CYS A 367 14.54 -32.18 47.22
C CYS A 367 15.68 -31.77 46.29
N ASP A 368 15.78 -32.45 45.16
CA ASP A 368 16.50 -31.97 44.00
C ASP A 368 15.78 -30.70 43.55
N ASP A 369 16.42 -29.56 43.81
CA ASP A 369 15.90 -28.20 43.62
C ASP A 369 15.93 -27.80 42.12
N ASP A 370 15.63 -28.72 41.22
CA ASP A 370 15.50 -28.48 39.78
C ASP A 370 14.05 -28.12 39.41
N LYS A 371 13.51 -27.07 40.06
CA LYS A 371 12.36 -26.37 39.49
C LYS A 371 12.89 -25.49 38.35
N PRO A 372 12.52 -25.75 37.07
CA PRO A 372 12.90 -24.86 35.99
C PRO A 372 12.36 -23.45 36.30
N PRO A 373 13.13 -22.39 36.03
CA PRO A 373 12.73 -21.03 36.34
C PRO A 373 11.39 -20.73 35.67
N THR A 374 10.52 -19.99 36.36
CA THR A 374 9.19 -19.56 35.91
C THR A 374 9.17 -18.70 34.63
N ASN A 375 10.32 -18.51 33.97
CA ASN A 375 10.54 -17.77 32.73
C ASN A 375 11.20 -18.63 31.61
N ALA A 376 11.21 -19.96 31.73
CA ALA A 376 11.71 -20.83 30.67
C ALA A 376 10.79 -20.75 29.45
N LYS A 377 11.34 -20.36 28.29
CA LYS A 377 10.59 -20.24 27.03
C LYS A 377 10.20 -21.62 26.51
N HIS A 378 9.01 -21.76 25.94
CA HIS A 378 8.52 -23.07 25.51
C HIS A 378 9.26 -23.53 24.26
N LYS A 379 9.77 -24.76 24.24
CA LYS A 379 10.45 -25.29 23.05
C LYS A 379 9.41 -25.61 21.97
N ILE A 380 9.51 -24.96 20.81
CA ILE A 380 8.77 -25.34 19.62
C ILE A 380 9.30 -26.70 19.12
N THR A 381 8.41 -27.69 18.99
CA THR A 381 8.75 -29.03 18.52
C THR A 381 8.66 -29.14 17.01
N ASP A 382 7.60 -28.58 16.43
CA ASP A 382 7.34 -28.58 15.00
C ASP A 382 6.97 -27.16 14.55
N VAL A 383 7.86 -26.52 13.80
CA VAL A 383 7.61 -25.20 13.19
C VAL A 383 6.75 -25.41 11.94
N PHE A 384 5.56 -24.82 11.91
CA PHE A 384 4.70 -24.85 10.72
C PHE A 384 4.72 -23.53 9.94
N GLU A 385 5.17 -22.43 10.54
CA GLU A 385 5.27 -21.12 9.89
C GLU A 385 6.54 -20.38 10.29
N THR A 386 7.20 -19.74 9.31
CA THR A 386 8.38 -18.90 9.53
C THR A 386 8.26 -17.64 8.69
N GLU A 387 8.37 -16.48 9.32
CA GLU A 387 8.32 -15.17 8.70
C GLU A 387 9.63 -14.40 8.93
N TYR A 388 10.05 -13.62 7.93
CA TYR A 388 11.28 -12.83 7.98
C TYR A 388 10.96 -11.36 7.66
N ASN A 389 11.39 -10.45 8.53
CA ASN A 389 11.12 -9.02 8.42
C ASN A 389 12.40 -8.20 8.66
N VAL A 390 12.53 -7.05 8.00
CA VAL A 390 13.40 -5.98 8.46
C VAL A 390 12.55 -5.05 9.31
N GLY A 391 12.68 -5.17 10.63
CA GLY A 391 11.93 -4.33 11.57
C GLY A 391 12.27 -2.85 11.40
N SER A 392 13.55 -2.53 11.19
CA SER A 392 14.01 -1.15 11.00
C SER A 392 15.25 -1.08 10.12
N LEU A 393 15.29 -0.12 9.19
CA LEU A 393 16.43 0.24 8.35
C LEU A 393 16.78 1.70 8.61
N CYS A 394 18.00 1.99 9.03
CA CYS A 394 18.43 3.34 9.37
C CYS A 394 19.77 3.74 8.73
N THR A 395 19.97 5.05 8.61
CA THR A 395 21.28 5.62 8.24
C THR A 395 22.31 5.38 9.33
N LEU A 396 23.59 5.63 9.05
CA LEU A 396 24.65 5.54 10.07
C LEU A 396 24.48 6.55 11.22
N ASP A 397 23.73 7.62 11.00
CA ASP A 397 23.44 8.64 12.01
C ASP A 397 22.25 8.24 12.91
N GLY A 398 21.52 7.17 12.55
CA GLY A 398 20.39 6.64 13.31
C GLY A 398 19.02 7.08 12.78
N ASP A 399 18.94 7.75 11.63
CA ASP A 399 17.66 8.16 11.03
C ASP A 399 16.99 6.96 10.34
N THR A 400 15.77 6.61 10.77
CA THR A 400 14.99 5.52 10.18
C THR A 400 14.51 5.89 8.76
N LEU A 401 14.85 5.06 7.78
CA LEU A 401 14.44 5.20 6.38
C LEU A 401 13.20 4.36 6.05
N ALA A 402 13.14 3.16 6.62
CA ALA A 402 12.05 2.23 6.41
C ALA A 402 11.92 1.31 7.63
N SER A 403 10.71 0.80 7.83
CA SER A 403 10.37 -0.21 8.83
C SER A 403 9.38 -1.18 8.22
N ASP A 404 9.33 -2.39 8.79
CA ASP A 404 8.35 -3.42 8.49
C ASP A 404 8.25 -3.76 7.00
N TYR A 405 9.30 -4.36 6.45
CA TYR A 405 9.33 -4.87 5.09
C TYR A 405 10.02 -6.25 4.98
N ASN A 406 9.66 -7.01 3.95
CA ASN A 406 10.09 -8.40 3.81
C ASN A 406 11.63 -8.53 3.75
N PHE A 407 12.17 -9.40 4.61
CA PHE A 407 13.59 -9.73 4.60
C PHE A 407 13.83 -11.04 3.84
N ASP A 408 14.72 -10.99 2.84
CA ASP A 408 15.16 -12.19 2.11
C ASP A 408 16.58 -12.59 2.57
N SER A 409 16.65 -13.68 3.33
CA SER A 409 17.91 -14.23 3.86
C SER A 409 18.89 -14.64 2.75
N SER A 410 18.43 -14.83 1.51
CA SER A 410 19.30 -15.08 0.36
C SER A 410 20.17 -13.89 -0.03
N PHE A 411 20.01 -12.71 0.58
CA PHE A 411 20.93 -11.58 0.46
C PHE A 411 21.94 -11.48 1.61
N CYS A 412 21.92 -12.41 2.59
CA CYS A 412 22.95 -12.47 3.63
C CYS A 412 24.26 -13.05 3.13
N LEU A 413 25.36 -12.60 3.75
CA LEU A 413 26.69 -13.18 3.55
C LEU A 413 26.84 -14.57 4.19
N VAL A 414 25.98 -14.89 5.17
CA VAL A 414 25.86 -16.19 5.82
C VAL A 414 24.53 -16.83 5.46
N ASP A 415 24.44 -18.16 5.51
CA ASP A 415 23.23 -18.90 5.11
C ASP A 415 22.06 -18.69 6.08
N ASP A 416 22.31 -18.73 7.40
CA ASP A 416 21.33 -18.37 8.44
C ASP A 416 21.92 -17.32 9.39
N PRO A 417 21.48 -16.04 9.32
CA PRO A 417 21.97 -14.99 10.22
C PRO A 417 21.41 -15.11 11.66
N PHE A 418 20.46 -16.01 11.91
CA PHE A 418 19.85 -16.24 13.22
C PHE A 418 20.31 -17.55 13.87
N GLU A 419 21.29 -18.24 13.27
CA GLU A 419 21.88 -19.44 13.86
C GLU A 419 22.46 -19.13 15.25
N GLU A 420 22.22 -20.00 16.23
CA GLU A 420 22.66 -19.85 17.63
C GLU A 420 22.10 -18.64 18.40
N MET A 421 21.09 -17.94 17.86
CA MET A 421 20.40 -16.85 18.56
C MET A 421 19.47 -17.39 19.66
N GLY A 422 19.44 -16.69 20.80
CA GLY A 422 18.39 -16.90 21.79
C GLY A 422 17.06 -16.33 21.31
N VAL A 423 15.94 -16.88 21.79
CA VAL A 423 14.62 -16.27 21.56
C VAL A 423 14.60 -14.92 22.27
N ASP A 424 14.17 -13.85 21.61
CA ASP A 424 14.03 -12.51 22.18
C ASP A 424 12.68 -12.35 22.86
N GLN A 425 11.61 -12.69 22.15
CA GLN A 425 10.22 -12.59 22.59
C GLN A 425 9.49 -13.90 22.32
N GLU A 426 8.54 -14.23 23.19
CA GLU A 426 7.68 -15.39 23.05
C GLU A 426 6.23 -14.99 23.32
N GLU A 427 5.33 -15.51 22.50
CA GLU A 427 3.88 -15.51 22.74
C GLU A 427 3.43 -16.96 22.77
N TYR A 428 2.90 -17.38 23.92
CA TYR A 428 2.42 -18.74 24.13
C TYR A 428 0.89 -18.75 24.13
N GLU A 429 0.32 -19.56 23.24
CA GLU A 429 -1.11 -19.85 23.23
C GLU A 429 -1.36 -21.18 23.95
N PRO A 430 -1.99 -21.15 25.14
CA PRO A 430 -2.35 -22.38 25.83
C PRO A 430 -3.44 -23.13 25.07
N TYR A 431 -3.63 -24.40 25.43
CA TYR A 431 -4.63 -25.27 24.83
C TYR A 431 -6.04 -24.64 24.76
N MET A 432 -6.55 -24.41 23.54
CA MET A 432 -7.85 -23.77 23.25
C MET A 432 -8.91 -24.80 22.80
N GLY A 433 -8.99 -25.96 23.45
CA GLY A 433 -9.98 -26.99 23.11
C GLY A 433 -9.51 -27.91 21.99
N ASN A 434 -9.92 -27.72 20.73
CA ASN A 434 -9.55 -28.65 19.65
C ASN A 434 -8.15 -28.39 19.05
N SER A 435 -7.50 -27.29 19.42
CA SER A 435 -6.14 -26.93 18.98
C SER A 435 -5.15 -27.16 20.11
N GLY A 436 -4.01 -27.80 19.79
CA GLY A 436 -2.89 -28.00 20.71
C GLY A 436 -2.26 -26.66 21.15
N PRO A 437 -1.40 -26.67 22.19
CA PRO A 437 -0.66 -25.47 22.58
C PRO A 437 0.37 -25.10 21.51
N SER A 438 0.50 -23.81 21.23
CA SER A 438 1.47 -23.28 20.27
C SER A 438 2.27 -22.14 20.89
N ALA A 439 3.46 -21.91 20.37
CA ALA A 439 4.27 -20.75 20.71
C ALA A 439 4.73 -20.05 19.43
N THR A 440 4.85 -18.73 19.53
CA THR A 440 5.52 -17.90 18.55
C THR A 440 6.82 -17.39 19.17
N HIS A 441 7.94 -17.66 18.52
CA HIS A 441 9.27 -17.16 18.89
C HIS A 441 9.72 -16.06 17.93
N TRP A 442 10.23 -14.96 18.49
CA TRP A 442 10.90 -13.92 17.72
C TRP A 442 12.40 -13.93 18.03
N TYR A 443 13.20 -13.77 16.98
CA TYR A 443 14.66 -13.63 17.03
C TYR A 443 15.05 -12.35 16.31
N ARG A 444 15.96 -11.56 16.88
CA ARG A 444 16.38 -10.25 16.36
C ARG A 444 17.87 -10.19 16.11
N ARG A 445 18.29 -9.83 14.91
CA ARG A 445 19.71 -9.69 14.56
C ARG A 445 19.98 -8.31 13.98
N SER A 446 20.96 -7.60 14.53
CA SER A 446 21.47 -6.38 13.90
C SER A 446 22.37 -6.73 12.71
N ALA A 447 22.24 -6.00 11.61
CA ALA A 447 22.99 -6.22 10.39
C ALA A 447 23.44 -4.90 9.74
N LEU A 448 24.53 -4.98 9.00
CA LEU A 448 25.01 -3.94 8.10
C LEU A 448 24.55 -4.25 6.69
N VAL A 449 23.94 -3.28 6.02
CA VAL A 449 23.49 -3.39 4.63
C VAL A 449 24.44 -2.61 3.74
N ILE A 450 24.85 -3.21 2.62
CA ILE A 450 25.72 -2.58 1.62
C ILE A 450 24.97 -2.55 0.30
N VAL A 451 24.91 -1.38 -0.34
CA VAL A 451 24.10 -1.15 -1.53
C VAL A 451 24.91 -0.37 -2.59
N PRO A 452 25.24 -0.96 -3.75
CA PRO A 452 25.82 -0.20 -4.86
C PRO A 452 24.92 0.96 -5.26
N ARG A 453 25.47 2.15 -5.48
CA ARG A 453 24.69 3.38 -5.69
C ARG A 453 23.78 3.30 -6.94
N GLN A 454 24.18 2.53 -7.95
CA GLN A 454 23.34 2.26 -9.14
C GLN A 454 22.09 1.42 -8.84
N ARG A 455 22.14 0.59 -7.78
CA ARG A 455 21.03 -0.30 -7.35
C ARG A 455 20.24 0.28 -6.17
N LEU A 456 20.59 1.49 -5.71
CA LEU A 456 19.98 2.13 -4.57
C LEU A 456 18.47 2.34 -4.73
N GLY A 457 18.02 2.74 -5.94
CA GLY A 457 16.59 2.87 -6.23
C GLY A 457 15.83 1.55 -6.15
N GLU A 458 16.43 0.45 -6.63
CA GLU A 458 15.83 -0.89 -6.57
C GLU A 458 15.74 -1.38 -5.12
N PHE A 459 16.82 -1.25 -4.34
CA PHE A 459 16.84 -1.62 -2.93
C PHE A 459 15.82 -0.82 -2.10
N LEU A 460 15.76 0.50 -2.29
CA LEU A 460 14.79 1.33 -1.58
C LEU A 460 13.34 1.00 -1.98
N ALA A 461 13.09 0.46 -3.17
CA ALA A 461 11.73 0.03 -3.54
C ALA A 461 11.28 -1.20 -2.75
N GLU A 462 12.21 -2.11 -2.44
CA GLU A 462 11.94 -3.29 -1.62
C GLU A 462 11.57 -2.90 -0.17
N SER A 463 12.06 -1.75 0.31
CA SER A 463 11.78 -1.24 1.66
C SER A 463 10.51 -0.38 1.78
N VAL A 464 9.85 -0.04 0.66
CA VAL A 464 8.60 0.73 0.67
C VAL A 464 7.40 -0.18 0.94
N SER A 465 6.94 -0.20 2.19
CA SER A 465 5.68 -0.81 2.63
C SER A 465 4.59 0.23 2.96
N SER A 466 4.96 1.51 3.08
CA SER A 466 4.09 2.62 3.51
C SER A 466 4.46 3.95 2.83
N GLU A 467 3.59 4.96 2.93
CA GLU A 467 3.84 6.32 2.41
C GLU A 467 5.01 7.02 3.10
N SER A 468 5.17 6.79 4.40
CA SER A 468 6.29 7.35 5.18
C SER A 468 7.62 6.79 4.70
N ASN A 469 7.69 5.49 4.38
CA ASN A 469 8.91 4.87 3.84
C ASN A 469 9.25 5.48 2.47
N LEU A 470 8.26 5.68 1.60
CA LEU A 470 8.48 6.31 0.29
C LEU A 470 9.04 7.73 0.42
N THR A 471 8.40 8.55 1.25
CA THR A 471 8.83 9.95 1.47
C THR A 471 10.25 10.00 2.04
N SER A 472 10.56 9.12 2.99
CA SER A 472 11.90 9.01 3.59
C SER A 472 12.95 8.56 2.58
N ALA A 473 12.65 7.54 1.76
CA ALA A 473 13.52 7.08 0.67
C ALA A 473 13.79 8.18 -0.37
N LEU A 474 12.76 8.92 -0.79
CA LEU A 474 12.91 10.04 -1.73
C LEU A 474 13.72 11.20 -1.13
N SER A 475 13.50 11.50 0.15
CA SER A 475 14.29 12.51 0.88
C SER A 475 15.76 12.11 0.96
N TYR A 476 16.03 10.85 1.30
CA TYR A 476 17.38 10.30 1.38
C TYR A 476 18.10 10.35 0.03
N LEU A 477 17.44 9.94 -1.07
CA LEU A 477 18.01 10.02 -2.41
C LEU A 477 18.46 11.45 -2.76
N LYS A 478 17.64 12.46 -2.44
CA LYS A 478 17.98 13.88 -2.65
C LYS A 478 19.17 14.34 -1.79
N GLN A 479 19.34 13.78 -0.60
CA GLN A 479 20.45 14.10 0.31
C GLN A 479 21.77 13.47 -0.15
N VAL A 480 21.75 12.23 -0.62
CA VAL A 480 22.94 11.49 -1.07
C VAL A 480 23.46 11.97 -2.42
N LEU A 481 22.57 12.48 -3.28
CA LEU A 481 22.89 12.97 -4.62
C LEU A 481 22.63 14.49 -4.75
N PRO A 482 23.29 15.35 -3.96
CA PRO A 482 22.96 16.77 -3.89
C PRO A 482 23.64 17.60 -4.98
N ARG A 483 24.63 17.04 -5.70
CA ARG A 483 25.44 17.79 -6.66
C ARG A 483 24.71 17.94 -7.99
N PRO A 484 24.93 19.04 -8.74
CA PRO A 484 24.36 19.19 -10.08
C PRO A 484 24.73 18.04 -11.04
N GLU A 485 25.92 17.47 -10.87
CA GLU A 485 26.46 16.34 -11.63
C GLU A 485 25.65 15.06 -11.42
N ASP A 486 25.00 14.93 -10.25
CA ASP A 486 24.24 13.76 -9.82
C ASP A 486 22.75 13.82 -10.19
N GLN A 487 22.31 14.84 -10.93
CA GLN A 487 20.90 15.03 -11.29
C GLN A 487 20.34 13.84 -12.10
N ILE A 488 21.09 13.34 -13.10
CA ILE A 488 20.65 12.18 -13.89
C ILE A 488 20.65 10.90 -13.05
N PRO A 489 21.74 10.54 -12.32
CA PRO A 489 21.73 9.41 -11.39
C PRO A 489 20.58 9.43 -10.38
N LEU A 490 20.24 10.62 -9.83
CA LEU A 490 19.12 10.78 -8.91
C LEU A 490 17.78 10.44 -9.58
N LEU A 491 17.54 10.98 -10.78
CA LEU A 491 16.31 10.73 -11.51
C LEU A 491 16.20 9.28 -12.00
N ASP A 492 17.33 8.64 -12.36
CA ASP A 492 17.40 7.21 -12.67
C ASP A 492 17.12 6.34 -11.43
N ALA A 493 17.66 6.69 -10.26
CA ALA A 493 17.38 6.00 -9.01
C ALA A 493 15.90 6.14 -8.59
N MET A 494 15.33 7.35 -8.72
CA MET A 494 13.89 7.57 -8.54
C MET A 494 13.07 6.74 -9.54
N ALA A 495 13.49 6.64 -10.80
CA ALA A 495 12.80 5.85 -11.80
C ALA A 495 12.78 4.37 -11.43
N ALA A 496 13.93 3.81 -11.05
CA ALA A 496 14.05 2.43 -10.58
C ALA A 496 13.18 2.18 -9.34
N LEU A 497 13.17 3.12 -8.39
CA LEU A 497 12.31 3.07 -7.21
C LEU A 497 10.83 2.92 -7.61
N TYR A 498 10.34 3.81 -8.46
CA TYR A 498 8.95 3.74 -8.93
C TYR A 498 8.68 2.47 -9.73
N GLN A 499 9.57 2.03 -10.63
CA GLN A 499 9.42 0.81 -11.44
C GLN A 499 9.22 -0.44 -10.59
N SER A 500 10.04 -0.60 -9.56
CA SER A 500 10.01 -1.77 -8.68
C SER A 500 8.85 -1.75 -7.68
N MET A 501 8.28 -0.58 -7.37
CA MET A 501 7.13 -0.48 -6.46
C MET A 501 5.82 -0.99 -7.06
N PRO A 502 5.00 -1.76 -6.33
CA PRO A 502 3.62 -2.08 -6.72
C PRO A 502 2.74 -0.84 -6.91
N SER A 503 1.85 -0.83 -7.91
CA SER A 503 1.00 0.34 -8.22
C SER A 503 0.08 0.79 -7.07
N LYS A 504 -0.20 -0.09 -6.09
CA LYS A 504 -1.00 0.23 -4.90
C LYS A 504 -0.33 1.22 -3.93
N PHE A 505 0.98 1.41 -4.05
CA PHE A 505 1.78 2.30 -3.20
C PHE A 505 2.10 3.64 -3.89
N MET A 506 1.36 4.00 -4.94
CA MET A 506 1.46 5.33 -5.56
C MET A 506 0.56 6.33 -4.84
N PHE A 507 1.14 7.42 -4.35
CA PHE A 507 0.44 8.49 -3.64
C PHE A 507 0.28 9.74 -4.52
N GLN A 508 -0.88 10.39 -4.42
CA GLN A 508 -1.31 11.47 -5.32
C GLN A 508 -0.35 12.67 -5.34
N ASP A 509 0.08 13.13 -4.17
CA ASP A 509 0.94 14.32 -4.05
C ASP A 509 2.33 14.05 -4.63
N THR A 510 2.88 12.88 -4.34
CA THR A 510 4.20 12.46 -4.83
C THR A 510 4.22 12.23 -6.35
N ILE A 511 3.13 11.73 -6.94
CA ILE A 511 3.00 11.54 -8.39
C ILE A 511 3.10 12.89 -9.12
N THR A 512 2.40 13.91 -8.63
CA THR A 512 2.38 15.24 -9.24
C THR A 512 3.78 15.83 -9.28
N ASP A 513 4.44 15.94 -8.13
CA ASP A 513 5.79 16.53 -8.02
C ASP A 513 6.82 15.75 -8.84
N THR A 514 6.72 14.41 -8.85
CA THR A 514 7.64 13.56 -9.61
C THR A 514 7.46 13.74 -11.12
N LEU A 515 6.22 13.80 -11.61
CA LEU A 515 5.95 14.03 -13.03
C LEU A 515 6.34 15.44 -13.48
N GLN A 516 6.11 16.46 -12.65
CA GLN A 516 6.59 17.82 -12.91
C GLN A 516 8.12 17.84 -13.00
N THR A 517 8.79 17.22 -12.03
CA THR A 517 10.26 17.10 -12.01
C THR A 517 10.78 16.39 -13.26
N ALA A 518 10.17 15.27 -13.64
CA ALA A 518 10.56 14.51 -14.83
C ALA A 518 10.37 15.30 -16.13
N LEU A 519 9.27 16.06 -16.25
CA LEU A 519 9.00 16.93 -17.40
C LEU A 519 10.00 18.09 -17.47
N CYS A 520 10.20 18.81 -16.37
CA CYS A 520 11.14 19.94 -16.32
C CYS A 520 12.59 19.49 -16.55
N ALA A 521 12.97 18.30 -16.10
CA ALA A 521 14.30 17.72 -16.33
C ALA A 521 14.43 16.99 -17.68
N ASN A 522 13.37 16.92 -18.49
CA ASN A 522 13.31 16.13 -19.73
C ASN A 522 13.73 14.66 -19.54
N HIS A 523 13.45 14.08 -18.37
CA HIS A 523 13.90 12.75 -17.97
C HIS A 523 12.86 11.65 -18.28
N ARG A 524 12.98 11.06 -19.48
CA ARG A 524 11.98 10.14 -20.04
C ARG A 524 11.73 8.89 -19.19
N LYS A 525 12.78 8.24 -18.68
CA LYS A 525 12.65 6.99 -17.91
C LYS A 525 11.78 7.19 -16.67
N LEU A 526 12.03 8.26 -15.90
CA LEU A 526 11.25 8.59 -14.71
C LEU A 526 9.79 8.89 -15.07
N PHE A 527 9.59 9.64 -16.15
CA PHE A 527 8.25 9.95 -16.64
C PHE A 527 7.47 8.69 -17.03
N GLU A 528 8.06 7.76 -17.78
CA GLU A 528 7.44 6.48 -18.15
C GLU A 528 7.15 5.59 -16.93
N SER A 529 8.02 5.63 -15.92
CA SER A 529 7.90 4.83 -14.68
C SER A 529 6.68 5.19 -13.84
N VAL A 530 6.24 6.45 -13.91
CA VAL A 530 5.10 6.99 -13.14
C VAL A 530 3.87 7.19 -14.02
N GLY A 531 4.07 7.73 -15.23
CA GLY A 531 3.02 8.29 -16.07
C GLY A 531 1.96 7.30 -16.55
N ALA A 532 2.31 6.05 -16.85
CA ALA A 532 1.32 5.04 -17.25
C ALA A 532 0.75 4.25 -16.05
N ARG A 533 1.30 4.44 -14.85
CA ARG A 533 1.10 3.56 -13.70
C ARG A 533 0.37 4.22 -12.52
N HIS A 534 0.06 5.52 -12.63
CA HIS A 534 -0.65 6.26 -11.58
C HIS A 534 -2.11 5.79 -11.35
N GLY A 535 -2.67 4.90 -12.19
CA GLY A 535 -3.96 4.25 -11.91
C GLY A 535 -5.17 5.19 -11.78
N GLY A 536 -5.10 6.38 -12.38
CA GLY A 536 -6.12 7.44 -12.21
C GLY A 536 -5.97 8.35 -10.98
N MET A 537 -4.92 8.17 -10.15
CA MET A 537 -4.64 9.03 -8.98
C MET A 537 -4.08 10.42 -9.34
N LEU A 538 -3.66 10.63 -10.60
CA LEU A 538 -3.19 11.93 -11.05
C LEU A 538 -4.39 12.91 -11.07
N PRO A 539 -4.28 14.13 -10.50
CA PRO A 539 -5.38 15.09 -10.52
C PRO A 539 -5.63 15.63 -11.93
N VAL A 540 -6.90 15.86 -12.29
CA VAL A 540 -7.26 16.44 -13.60
C VAL A 540 -6.71 17.87 -13.77
N ASP A 541 -6.47 18.59 -12.68
CA ASP A 541 -5.90 19.95 -12.69
C ASP A 541 -4.39 19.96 -12.98
N PHE A 542 -3.71 18.80 -12.87
CA PHE A 542 -2.34 18.64 -13.38
C PHE A 542 -2.24 19.03 -14.86
N PHE A 543 -3.28 18.75 -15.65
CA PHE A 543 -3.29 19.05 -17.07
C PHE A 543 -3.44 20.55 -17.37
N ASP A 544 -3.98 21.35 -16.44
CA ASP A 544 -3.95 22.82 -16.56
C ASP A 544 -2.52 23.33 -16.39
N TRP A 545 -1.83 22.84 -15.36
CA TRP A 545 -0.41 23.13 -15.16
C TRP A 545 0.44 22.67 -16.35
N ALA A 546 0.24 21.43 -16.81
CA ALA A 546 1.02 20.86 -17.90
C ALA A 546 0.83 21.65 -19.20
N LYS A 547 -0.40 22.09 -19.50
CA LYS A 547 -0.69 22.96 -20.65
C LYS A 547 0.02 24.30 -20.52
N GLY A 548 -0.09 24.96 -19.37
CA GLY A 548 0.59 26.22 -19.10
C GLY A 548 2.11 26.12 -19.23
N TRP A 549 2.71 25.02 -18.74
CA TRP A 549 4.14 24.74 -18.89
C TRP A 549 4.54 24.44 -20.34
N LEU A 550 3.78 23.59 -21.05
CA LEU A 550 4.05 23.25 -22.46
C LEU A 550 4.01 24.47 -23.38
N ASP A 551 3.14 25.44 -23.09
CA ASP A 551 3.03 26.69 -23.85
C ASP A 551 4.27 27.60 -23.70
N THR A 552 5.12 27.36 -22.70
CA THR A 552 6.41 28.05 -22.54
C THR A 552 7.55 27.45 -23.38
N LEU A 553 7.36 26.23 -23.93
CA LEU A 553 8.41 25.51 -24.66
C LEU A 553 8.47 25.90 -26.15
N PRO A 554 9.64 25.73 -26.81
CA PRO A 554 9.75 25.84 -28.26
C PRO A 554 8.79 24.88 -28.98
N ALA A 555 8.32 25.27 -30.18
CA ALA A 555 7.29 24.53 -30.92
C ALA A 555 7.66 23.05 -31.18
N GLN A 556 8.94 22.75 -31.40
CA GLN A 556 9.43 21.40 -31.65
C GLN A 556 9.38 20.53 -30.38
N ASP A 557 9.86 21.03 -29.25
CA ASP A 557 9.86 20.31 -27.97
C ASP A 557 8.43 20.11 -27.46
N ARG A 558 7.60 21.16 -27.58
CA ARG A 558 6.16 21.09 -27.29
C ARG A 558 5.49 19.98 -28.09
N ALA A 559 5.82 19.85 -29.38
CA ALA A 559 5.26 18.81 -30.24
C ALA A 559 5.69 17.39 -29.84
N GLU A 560 6.97 17.20 -29.51
CA GLU A 560 7.48 15.93 -29.01
C GLU A 560 6.74 15.50 -27.73
N LYS A 561 6.54 16.42 -26.77
CA LYS A 561 5.86 16.13 -25.51
C LYS A 561 4.39 15.78 -25.70
N TYR A 562 3.65 16.51 -26.53
CA TYR A 562 2.26 16.17 -26.86
C TYR A 562 2.14 14.83 -27.60
N GLN A 563 3.10 14.46 -28.45
CA GLN A 563 3.04 13.23 -29.23
C GLN A 563 3.53 11.98 -28.47
N ALA A 564 4.56 12.10 -27.63
CA ALA A 564 5.22 10.95 -27.01
C ALA A 564 5.02 10.84 -25.49
N TRP A 565 4.69 11.95 -24.80
CA TRP A 565 4.64 11.97 -23.33
C TRP A 565 3.21 12.04 -22.80
N ILE A 566 2.44 13.07 -23.19
CA ILE A 566 1.05 13.25 -22.76
C ILE A 566 0.15 12.03 -22.99
N PRO A 567 0.26 11.26 -24.10
CA PRO A 567 -0.54 10.05 -24.28
C PRO A 567 -0.32 9.01 -23.18
N LEU A 568 0.90 8.90 -22.62
CA LEU A 568 1.21 7.95 -21.54
C LEU A 568 0.43 8.29 -20.26
N LEU A 569 0.31 9.57 -19.92
CA LEU A 569 -0.49 10.04 -18.77
C LEU A 569 -1.96 9.70 -18.97
N ILE A 570 -2.49 9.93 -20.17
CA ILE A 570 -3.90 9.65 -20.46
C ILE A 570 -4.16 8.14 -20.40
N GLN A 571 -3.23 7.31 -20.87
CA GLN A 571 -3.33 5.85 -20.76
C GLN A 571 -3.31 5.35 -19.31
N GLY A 572 -2.68 6.08 -18.39
CA GLY A 572 -2.66 5.76 -16.96
C GLY A 572 -4.03 5.86 -16.25
N TYR A 573 -5.04 6.46 -16.88
CA TYR A 573 -6.41 6.47 -16.36
C TYR A 573 -7.17 5.19 -16.77
N PRO A 574 -7.73 4.42 -15.83
CA PRO A 574 -8.47 3.20 -16.15
C PRO A 574 -9.82 3.51 -16.83
N LEU A 575 -10.49 4.59 -16.43
CA LEU A 575 -11.79 4.98 -16.96
C LEU A 575 -11.64 5.76 -18.26
N VAL A 576 -12.31 5.28 -19.32
CA VAL A 576 -12.34 5.94 -20.63
C VAL A 576 -12.95 7.33 -20.56
N THR A 577 -13.91 7.55 -19.66
CA THR A 577 -14.55 8.85 -19.45
C THR A 577 -13.57 9.90 -18.90
N SER A 578 -12.68 9.50 -18.00
CA SER A 578 -11.59 10.36 -17.53
C SER A 578 -10.66 10.74 -18.67
N ARG A 579 -10.30 9.78 -19.55
CA ARG A 579 -9.46 10.04 -20.73
C ARG A 579 -10.08 11.07 -21.65
N ILE A 580 -11.37 10.90 -21.98
CA ILE A 580 -12.10 11.84 -22.83
C ILE A 580 -12.12 13.24 -22.22
N THR A 581 -12.42 13.34 -20.92
CA THR A 581 -12.47 14.62 -20.20
C THR A 581 -11.12 15.34 -20.27
N ILE A 582 -10.02 14.63 -20.07
CA ILE A 582 -8.66 15.18 -20.14
C ILE A 582 -8.31 15.63 -21.56
N ILE A 583 -8.60 14.82 -22.59
CA ILE A 583 -8.34 15.20 -23.98
C ILE A 583 -9.14 16.45 -24.35
N ALA A 584 -10.42 16.52 -23.97
CA ALA A 584 -11.27 17.68 -24.23
C ALA A 584 -10.76 18.95 -23.53
N LYS A 585 -10.22 18.81 -22.31
CA LYS A 585 -9.62 19.90 -21.53
C LYS A 585 -8.33 20.42 -22.16
N LEU A 586 -7.43 19.52 -22.57
CA LEU A 586 -6.16 19.89 -23.21
C LEU A 586 -6.39 20.53 -24.59
N PHE A 587 -7.29 19.96 -25.39
CA PHE A 587 -7.51 20.32 -26.80
C PHE A 587 -8.97 20.69 -27.06
N PRO A 588 -9.45 21.90 -26.70
CA PRO A 588 -10.82 22.31 -26.95
C PRO A 588 -11.20 22.20 -28.43
N ASN A 589 -12.46 21.83 -28.71
CA ASN A 589 -12.95 21.54 -30.06
C ASN A 589 -12.64 22.69 -31.07
N PRO A 590 -11.95 22.41 -32.20
CA PRO A 590 -11.57 23.41 -33.20
C PRO A 590 -12.72 23.95 -34.06
N THR A 591 -13.96 23.52 -33.87
CA THR A 591 -15.13 24.03 -34.63
C THR A 591 -15.54 25.46 -34.26
N GLY A 592 -14.97 26.04 -33.20
CA GLY A 592 -15.07 27.47 -32.92
C GLY A 592 -14.13 28.29 -33.80
N HIS A 593 -14.66 29.26 -34.54
CA HIS A 593 -13.93 30.19 -35.40
C HIS A 593 -12.73 30.87 -34.70
N ALA A 594 -11.55 30.26 -34.81
CA ALA A 594 -10.25 30.93 -34.81
C ALA A 594 -9.22 29.93 -35.34
N ALA A 595 -9.04 29.89 -36.66
CA ALA A 595 -7.91 29.20 -37.27
C ALA A 595 -6.63 29.90 -36.80
N LEU A 596 -5.97 29.36 -35.79
CA LEU A 596 -4.59 29.74 -35.48
C LEU A 596 -3.68 29.09 -36.53
N PRO A 597 -2.80 29.87 -37.20
CA PRO A 597 -1.99 29.42 -38.33
C PRO A 597 -0.70 28.74 -37.86
N ASP A 598 -0.80 27.78 -36.94
CA ASP A 598 0.36 27.01 -36.49
C ASP A 598 0.27 25.58 -37.06
N PRO A 599 1.17 25.17 -37.97
CA PRO A 599 1.19 23.81 -38.52
C PRO A 599 1.38 22.73 -37.44
N ALA A 600 1.90 23.06 -36.26
CA ALA A 600 1.93 22.13 -35.11
C ALA A 600 0.51 21.82 -34.59
N LEU A 601 -0.37 22.83 -34.51
CA LEU A 601 -1.77 22.71 -34.05
C LEU A 601 -2.63 21.84 -34.97
N THR A 602 -2.34 21.80 -36.27
CA THR A 602 -3.05 20.93 -37.23
C THR A 602 -2.81 19.44 -36.94
N ASN A 603 -1.56 19.07 -36.61
CA ASN A 603 -1.20 17.69 -36.25
C ASN A 603 -1.75 17.27 -34.88
N PHE A 604 -1.95 18.21 -33.95
CA PHE A 604 -2.57 17.91 -32.67
C PHE A 604 -4.08 17.69 -32.78
N ASN A 605 -4.76 18.43 -33.67
CA ASN A 605 -6.18 18.23 -33.93
C ASN A 605 -6.48 16.86 -34.57
N THR A 606 -5.58 16.34 -35.41
CA THR A 606 -5.66 14.96 -35.91
C THR A 606 -5.41 13.95 -34.80
N TRP A 607 -4.36 14.11 -33.99
CA TRP A 607 -4.10 13.22 -32.86
C TRP A 607 -5.26 13.17 -31.85
N ALA A 608 -5.79 14.33 -31.45
CA ALA A 608 -6.92 14.41 -30.52
C ALA A 608 -8.17 13.75 -31.09
N ARG A 609 -8.44 13.92 -32.39
CA ARG A 609 -9.52 13.21 -33.10
C ARG A 609 -9.31 11.70 -33.06
N ASP A 610 -8.11 11.21 -33.36
CA ASP A 610 -7.80 9.78 -33.37
C ASP A 610 -7.92 9.17 -31.96
N GLN A 611 -7.47 9.88 -30.93
CA GLN A 611 -7.63 9.46 -29.53
C GLN A 611 -9.09 9.48 -29.08
N MET A 612 -9.87 10.49 -29.44
CA MET A 612 -11.32 10.52 -29.15
C MET A 612 -12.04 9.35 -29.84
N HIS A 613 -11.70 9.07 -31.11
CA HIS A 613 -12.20 7.92 -31.84
C HIS A 613 -11.87 6.59 -31.13
N GLN A 614 -10.62 6.41 -30.68
CA GLN A 614 -10.20 5.23 -29.93
C GLN A 614 -10.91 5.13 -28.57
N CYS A 615 -11.08 6.24 -27.86
CA CYS A 615 -11.79 6.28 -26.59
C CYS A 615 -13.25 5.85 -26.76
N ILE A 616 -13.97 6.36 -27.75
CA ILE A 616 -15.37 5.94 -27.99
C ILE A 616 -15.44 4.44 -28.32
N LYS A 617 -14.49 3.92 -29.11
CA LYS A 617 -14.42 2.47 -29.40
C LYS A 617 -14.19 1.65 -28.13
N LEU A 618 -13.24 2.06 -27.28
CA LEU A 618 -12.96 1.41 -26.00
C LEU A 618 -14.13 1.52 -25.02
N PHE A 619 -14.85 2.65 -25.01
CA PHE A 619 -16.05 2.82 -24.21
C PHE A 619 -17.10 1.78 -24.58
N ILE A 620 -17.37 1.60 -25.88
CA ILE A 620 -18.32 0.60 -26.37
C ILE A 620 -17.83 -0.82 -26.02
N GLN A 621 -16.54 -1.11 -26.12
CA GLN A 621 -16.00 -2.46 -25.87
C GLN A 621 -15.93 -2.86 -24.39
N ASN A 622 -15.58 -1.92 -23.51
CA ASN A 622 -15.22 -2.22 -22.13
C ASN A 622 -16.28 -1.83 -21.10
N THR A 623 -17.21 -0.94 -21.46
CA THR A 623 -18.28 -0.53 -20.54
C THR A 623 -19.38 -1.58 -20.56
N GLN A 624 -19.70 -2.15 -19.40
CA GLN A 624 -20.83 -3.09 -19.30
C GLN A 624 -22.15 -2.36 -19.01
N ASN A 625 -22.11 -1.38 -18.10
CA ASN A 625 -23.29 -0.68 -17.58
C ASN A 625 -23.13 0.84 -17.75
N PRO A 626 -23.54 1.42 -18.91
CA PRO A 626 -23.43 2.85 -19.13
C PRO A 626 -24.46 3.63 -18.29
N THR A 627 -24.09 4.82 -17.86
CA THR A 627 -24.86 5.68 -16.94
C THR A 627 -25.14 7.05 -17.54
N VAL A 628 -26.15 7.75 -17.03
CA VAL A 628 -26.51 9.11 -17.51
C VAL A 628 -25.34 10.10 -17.38
N SER A 629 -24.47 9.95 -16.37
CA SER A 629 -23.26 10.77 -16.22
C SER A 629 -22.23 10.61 -17.34
N ASP A 630 -22.26 9.50 -18.08
CA ASP A 630 -21.33 9.26 -19.19
C ASP A 630 -21.70 10.09 -20.43
N ILE A 631 -22.94 10.58 -20.52
CA ILE A 631 -23.48 11.21 -21.73
C ILE A 631 -22.73 12.48 -22.11
N ASP A 632 -22.54 13.42 -21.18
CA ASP A 632 -21.88 14.69 -21.51
C ASP A 632 -20.41 14.47 -21.93
N VAL A 633 -19.76 13.46 -21.35
CA VAL A 633 -18.41 13.04 -21.72
C VAL A 633 -18.38 12.48 -23.14
N ILE A 634 -19.29 11.55 -23.46
CA ILE A 634 -19.40 10.96 -24.82
C ILE A 634 -19.74 12.04 -25.85
N MET A 635 -20.68 12.93 -25.54
CA MET A 635 -21.05 14.04 -26.42
C MET A 635 -19.85 14.96 -26.71
N SER A 636 -19.01 15.20 -25.71
CA SER A 636 -17.77 15.96 -25.87
C SER A 636 -16.80 15.27 -26.84
N ALA A 637 -16.64 13.94 -26.76
CA ALA A 637 -15.80 13.19 -27.71
C ALA A 637 -16.38 13.17 -29.13
N LEU A 638 -17.70 12.98 -29.28
CA LEU A 638 -18.38 12.95 -30.58
C LEU A 638 -18.26 14.27 -31.35
N ALA A 639 -18.01 15.37 -30.65
CA ALA A 639 -17.84 16.69 -31.24
C ALA A 639 -16.55 16.84 -32.08
N TYR A 640 -15.57 15.95 -31.91
CA TYR A 640 -14.30 15.93 -32.69
C TYR A 640 -14.41 15.16 -34.01
N LEU A 641 -15.44 14.33 -34.14
CA LEU A 641 -15.63 13.42 -35.26
C LEU A 641 -16.45 14.07 -36.38
N ASP A 642 -16.21 13.63 -37.61
CA ASP A 642 -17.08 13.96 -38.75
C ASP A 642 -18.46 13.30 -38.59
N GLU A 643 -19.43 13.79 -39.36
CA GLU A 643 -20.84 13.38 -39.26
C GLU A 643 -21.07 11.89 -39.56
N ALA A 644 -20.32 11.31 -40.51
CA ALA A 644 -20.48 9.91 -40.89
C ALA A 644 -19.96 8.99 -39.77
N THR A 645 -18.77 9.28 -39.24
CA THR A 645 -18.17 8.53 -38.12
C THR A 645 -18.99 8.67 -36.84
N ARG A 646 -19.47 9.89 -36.53
CA ARG A 646 -20.36 10.16 -35.39
C ARG A 646 -21.63 9.32 -35.47
N SER A 647 -22.26 9.29 -36.66
CA SER A 647 -23.47 8.50 -36.91
C SER A 647 -23.24 6.99 -36.74
N ALA A 648 -22.10 6.48 -37.21
CA ALA A 648 -21.72 5.08 -37.06
C ALA A 648 -21.53 4.70 -35.59
N PHE A 649 -20.84 5.52 -34.80
CA PHE A 649 -20.66 5.27 -33.36
C PHE A 649 -21.97 5.32 -32.60
N LEU A 650 -22.83 6.30 -32.87
CA LEU A 650 -24.15 6.38 -32.24
C LEU A 650 -24.97 5.12 -32.53
N LYS A 651 -24.98 4.62 -33.77
CA LYS A 651 -25.63 3.34 -34.09
C LYS A 651 -25.01 2.18 -33.30
N SER A 652 -23.68 2.12 -33.22
CA SER A 652 -22.97 1.07 -32.47
C SER A 652 -23.27 1.11 -30.97
N ILE A 653 -23.41 2.28 -30.36
CA ILE A 653 -23.79 2.43 -28.94
C ILE A 653 -25.17 1.80 -28.71
N PHE A 654 -26.15 2.16 -29.55
CA PHE A 654 -27.51 1.64 -29.41
C PHE A 654 -27.59 0.14 -29.68
N ASP A 655 -26.77 -0.40 -30.57
CA ASP A 655 -26.75 -1.83 -30.88
C ASP A 655 -26.00 -2.67 -29.84
N HIS A 656 -24.93 -2.13 -29.26
CA HIS A 656 -24.07 -2.86 -28.32
C HIS A 656 -24.74 -3.04 -26.95
N PHE A 657 -25.32 -1.97 -26.39
CA PHE A 657 -25.85 -1.96 -25.03
C PHE A 657 -27.24 -2.60 -24.90
N THR A 658 -27.35 -3.89 -25.20
CA THR A 658 -28.63 -4.62 -25.30
C THR A 658 -29.35 -4.92 -23.98
N GLN A 659 -28.76 -4.56 -22.84
CA GLN A 659 -29.30 -4.88 -21.51
C GLN A 659 -30.36 -3.86 -21.05
N ALA A 660 -31.32 -4.31 -20.25
CA ALA A 660 -32.45 -3.47 -19.81
C ALA A 660 -32.02 -2.25 -18.96
N HIS A 661 -30.93 -2.36 -18.19
CA HIS A 661 -30.40 -1.26 -17.37
C HIS A 661 -29.76 -0.13 -18.19
N ALA A 662 -29.41 -0.37 -19.46
CA ALA A 662 -28.89 0.67 -20.35
C ALA A 662 -29.99 1.59 -20.91
N THR A 663 -31.27 1.25 -20.70
CA THR A 663 -32.39 2.00 -21.28
C THR A 663 -32.44 3.45 -20.80
N ALA A 664 -32.16 3.71 -19.52
CA ALA A 664 -32.10 5.08 -18.98
C ALA A 664 -31.03 5.92 -19.69
N PHE A 665 -29.83 5.37 -19.83
CA PHE A 665 -28.73 6.00 -20.57
C PHE A 665 -29.10 6.30 -22.03
N LEU A 666 -29.70 5.36 -22.74
CA LEU A 666 -30.05 5.52 -24.16
C LEU A 666 -31.16 6.56 -24.37
N LEU A 667 -32.18 6.59 -23.50
CA LEU A 667 -33.24 7.60 -23.54
C LEU A 667 -32.69 9.01 -23.28
N ALA A 668 -31.81 9.14 -22.28
CA ALA A 668 -31.16 10.42 -21.98
C ALA A 668 -30.21 10.86 -23.12
N LEU A 669 -29.48 9.93 -23.73
CA LEU A 669 -28.61 10.23 -24.88
C LEU A 669 -29.43 10.70 -26.09
N LEU A 670 -30.57 10.07 -26.37
CA LEU A 670 -31.51 10.53 -27.41
C LEU A 670 -32.00 11.96 -27.12
N SER A 671 -32.50 12.20 -25.91
CA SER A 671 -32.97 13.52 -25.50
C SER A 671 -31.90 14.59 -25.72
N ARG A 672 -30.64 14.30 -25.36
CA ARG A 672 -29.50 15.20 -25.57
C ARG A 672 -29.20 15.44 -27.06
N LEU A 673 -29.21 14.39 -27.89
CA LEU A 673 -29.01 14.51 -29.34
C LEU A 673 -30.09 15.36 -30.00
N LYS A 674 -31.35 15.21 -29.59
CA LYS A 674 -32.46 16.05 -30.08
C LYS A 674 -32.25 17.52 -29.71
N ALA A 675 -31.88 17.81 -28.46
CA ALA A 675 -31.61 19.18 -28.03
C ALA A 675 -30.48 19.84 -28.86
N HIS A 676 -29.40 19.10 -29.14
CA HIS A 676 -28.32 19.57 -30.02
C HIS A 676 -28.78 19.78 -31.47
N ALA A 677 -29.60 18.88 -32.02
CA ALA A 677 -30.14 19.00 -33.38
C ALA A 677 -31.06 20.23 -33.54
N VAL A 678 -31.86 20.55 -32.52
CA VAL A 678 -32.76 21.72 -32.53
C VAL A 678 -32.00 23.05 -32.40
N ALA A 679 -30.89 23.08 -31.65
CA ALA A 679 -30.08 24.27 -31.44
C ALA A 679 -29.20 24.67 -32.66
N GLY A 680 -28.87 23.72 -33.54
CA GLY A 680 -27.87 23.86 -34.60
C GLY A 680 -28.39 24.13 -36.01
N TYR A 681 -29.50 24.87 -36.17
CA TYR A 681 -30.33 25.07 -37.39
C TYR A 681 -31.54 24.11 -37.47
N PRO A 682 -32.79 24.63 -37.44
CA PRO A 682 -33.98 23.81 -37.60
C PRO A 682 -34.10 23.40 -39.07
N GLN A 683 -34.25 22.10 -39.35
CA GLN A 683 -34.43 21.44 -40.67
C GLN A 683 -33.20 20.75 -41.31
N ASN A 684 -32.24 20.24 -40.53
CA ASN A 684 -31.28 19.29 -41.09
C ASN A 684 -31.92 17.89 -41.19
N SER A 685 -32.32 17.46 -42.41
CA SER A 685 -33.03 16.18 -42.62
C SER A 685 -32.23 14.97 -42.14
N ALA A 686 -30.91 14.99 -42.31
CA ALA A 686 -30.01 13.90 -41.91
C ALA A 686 -29.93 13.68 -40.39
N ALA A 687 -29.90 14.76 -39.60
CA ALA A 687 -29.86 14.67 -38.14
C ALA A 687 -31.18 14.13 -37.55
N MET A 688 -32.31 14.58 -38.11
CA MET A 688 -33.64 14.07 -37.74
C MET A 688 -33.84 12.62 -38.18
N GLU A 689 -33.32 12.23 -39.34
CA GLU A 689 -33.35 10.84 -39.81
C GLU A 689 -32.46 9.93 -38.96
N LEU A 690 -31.28 10.40 -38.53
CA LEU A 690 -30.45 9.69 -37.57
C LEU A 690 -31.17 9.52 -36.23
N TYR A 691 -31.75 10.59 -35.69
CA TYR A 691 -32.51 10.54 -34.44
C TYR A 691 -33.69 9.57 -34.52
N ARG A 692 -34.43 9.59 -35.63
CA ARG A 692 -35.50 8.61 -35.93
C ARG A 692 -34.98 7.18 -35.94
N ASN A 693 -33.89 6.91 -36.65
CA ASN A 693 -33.28 5.59 -36.74
C ASN A 693 -32.78 5.07 -35.40
N LEU A 694 -32.23 5.94 -34.54
CA LEU A 694 -31.79 5.57 -33.18
C LEU A 694 -32.97 5.34 -32.24
N SER A 695 -34.04 6.13 -32.37
CA SER A 695 -35.27 5.98 -31.57
C SER A 695 -35.92 4.61 -31.76
N LEU A 696 -35.93 4.10 -32.99
CA LEU A 696 -36.40 2.74 -33.32
C LEU A 696 -35.54 1.62 -32.72
N ARG A 697 -34.32 1.93 -32.25
CA ARG A 697 -33.41 0.94 -31.67
C ARG A 697 -33.57 0.81 -30.16
N VAL A 698 -34.13 1.81 -29.47
CA VAL A 698 -34.21 1.84 -27.98
C VAL A 698 -34.87 0.59 -27.42
N PHE A 699 -36.07 0.26 -27.91
CA PHE A 699 -36.81 -0.92 -27.49
C PHE A 699 -36.71 -2.00 -28.56
N ASN A 700 -36.44 -3.24 -28.14
CA ASN A 700 -36.33 -4.39 -29.03
C ASN A 700 -36.53 -5.70 -28.24
N SER A 701 -36.38 -6.85 -28.91
CA SER A 701 -36.62 -8.16 -28.29
C SER A 701 -35.75 -8.47 -27.06
N ARG A 702 -34.60 -7.80 -26.92
CA ARG A 702 -33.67 -7.90 -25.77
C ARG A 702 -33.83 -6.75 -24.76
N ARG A 703 -34.25 -5.56 -25.18
CA ARG A 703 -34.61 -4.43 -24.30
C ARG A 703 -36.12 -4.29 -24.21
N ARG A 704 -36.72 -5.11 -23.36
CA ARG A 704 -38.17 -5.19 -23.15
C ARG A 704 -38.64 -4.13 -22.14
N LEU A 705 -39.82 -3.59 -22.36
CA LEU A 705 -40.48 -2.64 -21.45
C LEU A 705 -40.77 -3.25 -20.08
N SER A 706 -41.03 -4.56 -20.03
CA SER A 706 -41.24 -5.28 -18.76
C SER A 706 -39.98 -5.41 -17.91
N GLU A 707 -38.81 -5.31 -18.53
CA GLU A 707 -37.51 -5.47 -17.87
C GLU A 707 -36.91 -4.15 -17.41
N LEU A 708 -37.58 -3.01 -17.68
CA LEU A 708 -37.14 -1.68 -17.25
C LEU A 708 -36.83 -1.64 -15.74
N ILE A 709 -35.74 -0.97 -15.37
CA ILE A 709 -35.44 -0.71 -13.97
C ILE A 709 -36.27 0.50 -13.54
N THR A 710 -37.34 0.22 -12.80
CA THR A 710 -38.29 1.20 -12.27
C THR A 710 -38.03 1.44 -10.78
N PRO A 711 -38.47 2.56 -10.19
CA PRO A 711 -38.30 2.85 -8.76
C PRO A 711 -38.87 1.79 -7.80
N THR A 712 -39.79 0.97 -8.30
CA THR A 712 -40.51 -0.11 -7.62
C THR A 712 -39.67 -1.37 -7.44
N LYS A 713 -38.62 -1.56 -8.26
CA LYS A 713 -37.73 -2.73 -8.19
C LYS A 713 -36.67 -2.52 -7.11
N THR A 714 -36.89 -3.12 -5.95
CA THR A 714 -36.11 -2.93 -4.71
C THR A 714 -34.60 -3.19 -4.85
N SER A 715 -34.17 -4.08 -5.76
CA SER A 715 -32.76 -4.43 -5.96
C SER A 715 -31.88 -3.31 -6.52
N TRP A 716 -32.46 -2.23 -7.08
CA TRP A 716 -31.72 -1.13 -7.73
C TRP A 716 -32.03 0.25 -7.14
N SER A 717 -32.79 0.31 -6.05
CA SER A 717 -33.28 1.56 -5.43
C SER A 717 -32.18 2.54 -4.99
N HIS A 718 -30.95 2.07 -4.77
CA HIS A 718 -29.79 2.90 -4.42
C HIS A 718 -29.01 3.45 -5.62
N ARG A 719 -29.33 3.04 -6.86
CA ARG A 719 -28.59 3.41 -8.08
C ARG A 719 -29.51 4.17 -9.03
N THR A 720 -29.67 5.48 -8.79
CA THR A 720 -30.55 6.36 -9.56
C THR A 720 -30.21 6.42 -11.05
N ASP A 721 -28.95 6.18 -11.41
CA ASP A 721 -28.44 6.33 -12.78
C ASP A 721 -29.00 5.31 -13.79
N PHE A 722 -29.60 4.22 -13.30
CA PHE A 722 -30.22 3.18 -14.14
C PHE A 722 -31.76 3.27 -14.14
N LEU A 723 -32.35 4.14 -13.32
CA LEU A 723 -33.79 4.24 -13.18
C LEU A 723 -34.38 4.92 -14.42
N VAL A 724 -35.35 4.26 -15.05
CA VAL A 724 -36.22 4.89 -16.04
C VAL A 724 -37.42 5.46 -15.30
N THR A 725 -37.64 6.77 -15.41
CA THR A 725 -38.79 7.45 -14.81
C THR A 725 -39.98 7.48 -15.75
N GLN A 726 -41.19 7.75 -15.24
CA GLN A 726 -42.34 7.95 -16.12
C GLN A 726 -42.11 9.15 -17.05
N GLN A 727 -41.42 10.18 -16.55
CA GLN A 727 -41.14 11.39 -17.31
C GLN A 727 -40.23 11.12 -18.52
N ASP A 728 -39.26 10.22 -18.40
CA ASP A 728 -38.37 9.85 -19.52
C ASP A 728 -39.16 9.21 -20.66
N LEU A 729 -40.10 8.29 -20.34
CA LEU A 729 -40.95 7.64 -21.33
C LEU A 729 -41.98 8.59 -21.95
N ILE A 730 -42.52 9.53 -21.16
CA ILE A 730 -43.45 10.55 -21.67
C ILE A 730 -42.71 11.50 -22.62
N GLN A 731 -41.51 11.94 -22.25
CA GLN A 731 -40.67 12.78 -23.11
C GLN A 731 -40.31 12.04 -24.39
N PHE A 732 -39.96 10.75 -24.30
CA PHE A 732 -39.70 9.92 -25.47
C PHE A 732 -40.93 9.79 -26.38
N ALA A 733 -42.11 9.50 -25.84
CA ALA A 733 -43.35 9.43 -26.62
C ALA A 733 -43.68 10.76 -27.32
N CYS A 734 -43.48 11.85 -26.60
CA CYS A 734 -43.57 13.20 -27.12
C CYS A 734 -42.60 13.44 -28.28
N ASP A 735 -41.35 13.01 -28.12
CA ASP A 735 -40.32 13.16 -29.14
C ASP A 735 -40.60 12.34 -30.40
N LEU A 736 -41.16 11.13 -30.24
CA LEU A 736 -41.62 10.30 -31.36
C LEU A 736 -42.76 10.96 -32.15
N ASN A 737 -43.65 11.67 -31.47
CA ASN A 737 -44.73 12.41 -32.12
C ASN A 737 -44.22 13.59 -32.95
N ASP A 738 -43.24 14.34 -32.41
CA ASP A 738 -42.66 15.50 -33.11
C ASP A 738 -41.96 15.10 -34.43
N MET A 739 -41.62 13.81 -34.59
CA MET A 739 -40.95 13.25 -35.77
C MET A 739 -41.88 12.63 -36.81
N ASN A 740 -43.19 12.72 -36.62
CA ASN A 740 -44.13 12.00 -37.46
C ASN A 740 -44.07 12.50 -38.92
N THR A 741 -43.96 11.57 -39.88
CA THR A 741 -43.98 11.84 -41.33
C THR A 741 -45.14 11.08 -41.96
N ASP A 742 -45.64 11.52 -43.12
CA ASP A 742 -46.87 11.06 -43.82
C ASP A 742 -47.05 9.54 -44.09
N GLY A 743 -46.14 8.66 -43.63
CA GLY A 743 -46.17 7.21 -43.88
C GLY A 743 -46.31 6.27 -42.67
N ALA A 744 -45.95 6.65 -41.43
CA ALA A 744 -46.10 5.79 -40.24
C ALA A 744 -45.87 6.56 -38.92
N SER A 745 -46.81 6.45 -37.97
CA SER A 745 -46.69 7.06 -36.64
C SER A 745 -45.79 6.25 -35.72
N LEU A 746 -44.58 6.76 -35.46
CA LEU A 746 -43.63 6.18 -34.50
C LEU A 746 -44.21 6.11 -33.08
N LEU A 747 -45.01 7.12 -32.70
CA LEU A 747 -45.75 7.12 -31.44
C LEU A 747 -46.71 5.93 -31.37
N GLN A 748 -47.44 5.66 -32.45
CA GLN A 748 -48.37 4.53 -32.48
C GLN A 748 -47.63 3.19 -32.33
N THR A 749 -46.51 3.01 -33.04
CA THR A 749 -45.67 1.81 -32.89
C THR A 749 -45.18 1.62 -31.46
N PHE A 750 -44.79 2.70 -30.77
CA PHE A 750 -44.37 2.63 -29.37
C PHE A 750 -45.53 2.24 -28.44
N ILE A 751 -46.73 2.80 -28.64
CA ILE A 751 -47.92 2.43 -27.86
C ILE A 751 -48.31 0.97 -28.11
N GLU A 752 -48.24 0.50 -29.36
CA GLU A 752 -48.47 -0.90 -29.72
C GLU A 752 -47.45 -1.85 -29.06
N GLU A 753 -46.19 -1.42 -28.93
CA GLU A 753 -45.16 -2.17 -28.21
C GLU A 753 -45.44 -2.25 -26.70
N ILE A 754 -45.96 -1.18 -26.10
CA ILE A 754 -46.42 -1.23 -24.70
C ILE A 754 -47.59 -2.21 -24.56
N ASN A 755 -48.56 -2.17 -25.48
CA ASN A 755 -49.72 -3.07 -25.49
C ASN A 755 -49.30 -4.54 -25.61
N SER A 756 -48.35 -4.85 -26.49
CA SER A 756 -47.88 -6.23 -26.70
C SER A 756 -47.24 -6.82 -25.43
N GLN A 757 -46.62 -5.98 -24.60
CA GLN A 757 -45.95 -6.37 -23.36
C GLN A 757 -46.78 -6.14 -22.09
N CYS A 758 -47.98 -5.57 -22.17
CA CYS A 758 -48.79 -5.23 -20.99
C CYS A 758 -48.98 -6.42 -20.03
N SER A 759 -49.15 -7.63 -20.56
CA SER A 759 -49.37 -8.85 -19.76
C SER A 759 -48.13 -9.32 -18.98
N THR A 760 -46.92 -8.89 -19.38
CA THR A 760 -45.66 -9.27 -18.74
C THR A 760 -45.24 -8.33 -17.60
N PHE A 761 -45.95 -7.21 -17.43
CA PHE A 761 -45.68 -6.27 -16.33
C PHE A 761 -46.06 -6.87 -14.97
N LEU A 762 -45.18 -6.69 -13.99
CA LEU A 762 -45.43 -7.06 -12.60
C LEU A 762 -46.52 -6.17 -12.00
N ILE A 763 -47.25 -6.69 -11.01
CA ILE A 763 -48.41 -5.97 -10.44
C ILE A 763 -47.99 -4.70 -9.69
N ASP A 764 -46.84 -4.73 -9.03
CA ASP A 764 -46.30 -3.57 -8.31
C ASP A 764 -45.85 -2.48 -9.30
N ASP A 765 -45.12 -2.86 -10.36
CA ASP A 765 -44.74 -1.96 -11.47
C ASP A 765 -45.98 -1.38 -12.18
N LEU A 766 -47.00 -2.20 -12.40
CA LEU A 766 -48.24 -1.73 -13.04
C LEU A 766 -48.89 -0.63 -12.18
N ARG A 767 -49.00 -0.85 -10.87
CA ARG A 767 -49.64 0.09 -9.94
C ARG A 767 -48.84 1.37 -9.71
N GLU A 768 -47.54 1.25 -9.50
CA GLU A 768 -46.69 2.34 -9.02
C GLU A 768 -45.91 3.04 -10.15
N PHE A 769 -45.76 2.39 -11.32
CA PHE A 769 -45.06 2.98 -12.47
C PHE A 769 -45.98 3.21 -13.68
N TRP A 770 -46.59 2.16 -14.23
CA TRP A 770 -47.31 2.23 -15.51
C TRP A 770 -48.67 2.93 -15.44
N MET A 771 -49.43 2.77 -14.34
CA MET A 771 -50.68 3.52 -14.15
C MET A 771 -50.41 5.03 -13.99
N PRO A 772 -49.44 5.48 -13.15
CA PRO A 772 -49.01 6.88 -13.15
C PRO A 772 -48.50 7.39 -14.49
N PHE A 773 -47.78 6.56 -15.26
CA PHE A 773 -47.37 6.89 -16.63
C PHE A 773 -48.59 7.16 -17.52
N LEU A 774 -49.61 6.29 -17.49
CA LEU A 774 -50.86 6.49 -18.26
C LEU A 774 -51.59 7.77 -17.84
N TYR A 775 -51.66 8.05 -16.53
CA TYR A 775 -52.30 9.26 -15.98
C TYR A 775 -51.65 10.55 -16.48
N GLN A 776 -50.36 10.54 -16.78
CA GLN A 776 -49.63 11.70 -17.29
C GLN A 776 -49.54 11.73 -18.82
N LEU A 777 -49.41 10.57 -19.47
CA LEU A 777 -49.35 10.44 -20.92
C LEU A 777 -50.61 10.99 -21.59
N ILE A 778 -51.80 10.55 -21.16
CA ILE A 778 -53.07 10.91 -21.82
C ILE A 778 -53.32 12.43 -21.82
N PRO A 779 -53.23 13.16 -20.68
CA PRO A 779 -53.31 14.62 -20.70
C PRO A 779 -52.25 15.27 -21.59
N THR A 780 -51.04 14.74 -21.63
CA THR A 780 -49.94 15.24 -22.46
C THR A 780 -50.27 15.08 -23.95
N LEU A 781 -50.79 13.93 -24.37
CA LEU A 781 -51.23 13.70 -25.76
C LEU A 781 -52.37 14.66 -26.15
N VAL A 782 -53.33 14.88 -25.26
CA VAL A 782 -54.44 15.84 -25.48
C VAL A 782 -53.92 17.25 -25.64
N SER A 783 -52.94 17.67 -24.82
CA SER A 783 -52.34 19.01 -24.90
C SER A 783 -51.66 19.28 -26.25
N ARG A 784 -51.26 18.22 -26.97
CA ARG A 784 -50.65 18.27 -28.30
C ARG A 784 -51.62 17.98 -29.43
N SER A 785 -52.93 18.03 -29.15
CA SER A 785 -54.01 17.79 -30.12
C SER A 785 -54.01 16.39 -30.75
N ILE A 786 -53.47 15.38 -30.05
CA ILE A 786 -53.47 13.99 -30.53
C ILE A 786 -54.81 13.33 -30.16
N PRO A 787 -55.55 12.74 -31.11
CA PRO A 787 -56.84 12.13 -30.85
C PRO A 787 -56.72 10.88 -29.97
N LEU A 788 -57.55 10.80 -28.92
CA LEU A 788 -57.57 9.67 -27.98
C LEU A 788 -58.37 8.45 -28.47
N ASN A 789 -59.20 8.64 -29.51
CA ASN A 789 -60.03 7.58 -30.09
C ASN A 789 -59.27 6.67 -31.07
N THR A 790 -57.94 6.69 -31.04
CA THR A 790 -57.11 5.78 -31.83
C THR A 790 -57.16 4.38 -31.20
N PRO A 791 -57.20 3.30 -32.01
CA PRO A 791 -57.26 1.93 -31.49
C PRO A 791 -56.13 1.61 -30.50
N ALA A 792 -54.92 2.12 -30.74
CA ALA A 792 -53.76 1.90 -29.88
C ALA A 792 -53.94 2.50 -28.47
N CYS A 793 -54.44 3.73 -28.34
CA CYS A 793 -54.69 4.39 -27.05
C CYS A 793 -55.85 3.75 -26.27
N GLN A 794 -56.90 3.35 -27.00
CA GLN A 794 -58.05 2.64 -26.42
C GLN A 794 -57.66 1.26 -25.89
N GLN A 795 -56.86 0.52 -26.66
CA GLN A 795 -56.32 -0.78 -26.25
C GLN A 795 -55.39 -0.65 -25.06
N LEU A 796 -54.51 0.35 -25.03
CA LEU A 796 -53.59 0.60 -23.90
C LEU A 796 -54.36 0.77 -22.59
N THR A 797 -55.35 1.67 -22.59
CA THR A 797 -56.15 1.95 -21.41
C THR A 797 -56.94 0.72 -20.97
N SER A 798 -57.58 0.02 -21.92
CA SER A 798 -58.38 -1.18 -21.64
C SER A 798 -57.54 -2.34 -21.11
N GLN A 799 -56.35 -2.58 -21.66
CA GLN A 799 -55.45 -3.66 -21.24
C GLN A 799 -54.85 -3.40 -19.87
N PHE A 800 -54.45 -2.16 -19.57
CA PHE A 800 -53.93 -1.80 -18.26
C PHE A 800 -54.98 -2.01 -17.16
N ILE A 801 -56.22 -1.59 -17.41
CA ILE A 801 -57.34 -1.80 -16.48
C ILE A 801 -57.61 -3.30 -16.30
N LYS A 802 -57.70 -4.06 -17.40
CA LYS A 802 -57.95 -5.50 -17.37
C LYS A 802 -56.87 -6.26 -16.59
N HIS A 803 -55.59 -5.98 -16.85
CA HIS A 803 -54.46 -6.64 -16.19
C HIS A 803 -54.39 -6.26 -14.70
N LEU A 804 -54.67 -5.00 -14.37
CA LEU A 804 -54.74 -4.53 -12.98
C LEU A 804 -55.89 -5.21 -12.22
N ASP A 805 -57.06 -5.36 -12.86
CA ASP A 805 -58.23 -6.04 -12.29
C ASP A 805 -57.94 -7.53 -12.05
N GLU A 806 -57.41 -8.25 -13.04
CA GLU A 806 -57.09 -9.68 -12.97
C GLU A 806 -56.07 -9.99 -11.85
N LYS A 807 -55.03 -9.16 -11.74
CA LYS A 807 -53.93 -9.38 -10.77
C LYS A 807 -54.19 -8.79 -9.38
N THR A 808 -55.00 -7.73 -9.25
CA THR A 808 -55.28 -7.08 -7.95
C THR A 808 -56.52 -7.63 -7.26
N LEU A 809 -57.61 -7.86 -8.01
CA LEU A 809 -58.91 -8.26 -7.42
C LEU A 809 -59.08 -9.78 -7.37
N GLY A 810 -58.49 -10.52 -8.31
CA GLY A 810 -58.72 -11.96 -8.44
C GLY A 810 -60.21 -12.31 -8.70
N PRO A 811 -60.56 -13.61 -8.81
CA PRO A 811 -61.94 -14.01 -9.01
C PRO A 811 -62.80 -13.61 -7.79
N CYS A 812 -63.98 -13.06 -8.05
CA CYS A 812 -64.94 -12.70 -6.98
C CYS A 812 -65.24 -13.93 -6.09
N PRO A 813 -65.19 -13.82 -4.75
CA PRO A 813 -65.51 -14.92 -3.85
C PRO A 813 -66.95 -15.40 -4.08
N HIS A 814 -67.12 -16.60 -4.63
CA HIS A 814 -68.43 -17.26 -4.72
C HIS A 814 -68.61 -18.18 -3.51
N ALA A 815 -69.78 -18.11 -2.88
CA ALA A 815 -70.13 -18.94 -1.73
C ALA A 815 -70.03 -20.44 -2.10
N PRO A 816 -69.21 -21.26 -1.43
CA PRO A 816 -69.33 -22.70 -1.55
C PRO A 816 -70.70 -23.11 -0.98
N ALA A 817 -71.40 -24.02 -1.66
CA ALA A 817 -72.63 -24.63 -1.19
C ALA A 817 -72.41 -25.28 0.20
N GLY A 818 -72.71 -24.51 1.25
CA GLY A 818 -72.41 -24.81 2.64
C GLY A 818 -73.21 -23.87 3.54
N ALA A 819 -74.49 -23.74 3.22
CA ALA A 819 -75.49 -23.23 4.14
C ALA A 819 -75.34 -23.97 5.49
N LEU A 820 -75.71 -23.30 6.58
CA LEU A 820 -75.93 -23.91 7.89
C LEU A 820 -76.47 -25.35 7.74
N PRO A 821 -76.05 -26.33 8.55
CA PRO A 821 -76.70 -27.65 8.57
C PRO A 821 -78.21 -27.41 8.53
N GLN A 822 -78.97 -28.07 7.64
CA GLN A 822 -80.39 -27.76 7.38
C GLN A 822 -81.27 -27.75 8.64
N ASN A 823 -80.75 -28.22 9.78
CA ASN A 823 -81.36 -28.07 11.09
C ASN A 823 -80.26 -28.10 12.17
N PRO A 824 -79.58 -26.98 12.51
CA PRO A 824 -78.50 -27.01 13.50
C PRO A 824 -79.11 -27.26 14.88
N GLN A 825 -78.77 -28.39 15.48
CA GLN A 825 -79.28 -28.81 16.78
C GLN A 825 -78.23 -29.63 17.54
N VAL A 826 -78.27 -29.53 18.87
CA VAL A 826 -77.59 -30.43 19.78
C VAL A 826 -78.50 -31.62 20.12
N SER A 827 -77.91 -32.80 20.31
CA SER A 827 -78.64 -34.07 20.45
C SER A 827 -79.18 -34.37 21.86
N CYS A 828 -78.96 -33.48 22.83
CA CYS A 828 -79.38 -33.71 24.21
C CYS A 828 -80.88 -33.43 24.40
N PRO A 829 -81.65 -34.34 25.03
CA PRO A 829 -83.10 -34.20 25.19
C PRO A 829 -83.51 -33.32 26.40
N CYS A 830 -82.58 -32.66 27.09
CA CYS A 830 -82.91 -31.84 28.25
C CYS A 830 -83.61 -30.53 27.84
N MET A 831 -84.46 -29.99 28.72
CA MET A 831 -85.20 -28.74 28.44
C MET A 831 -84.30 -27.55 28.08
N ASP A 832 -83.13 -27.43 28.71
CA ASP A 832 -82.21 -26.33 28.46
C ASP A 832 -81.59 -26.42 27.04
N CYS A 833 -81.34 -27.64 26.53
CA CYS A 833 -80.86 -27.86 25.16
C CYS A 833 -81.96 -27.65 24.11
N ASP A 834 -83.22 -27.88 24.44
CA ASP A 834 -84.34 -27.55 23.54
C ASP A 834 -84.46 -26.03 23.31
N GLU A 835 -84.23 -25.24 24.36
CA GLU A 835 -84.16 -23.77 24.28
C GLU A 835 -83.00 -23.30 23.39
N LEU A 836 -81.83 -23.92 23.52
CA LEU A 836 -80.68 -23.69 22.64
C LEU A 836 -80.98 -24.08 21.19
N ASN A 837 -81.64 -25.21 20.96
CA ASN A 837 -82.01 -25.68 19.62
C ASN A 837 -82.98 -24.73 18.91
N LYS A 838 -83.92 -24.12 19.64
CA LYS A 838 -84.80 -23.07 19.08
C LYS A 838 -83.99 -21.87 18.59
N PHE A 839 -83.00 -21.41 19.36
CA PHE A 839 -82.09 -20.35 18.91
C PHE A 839 -81.27 -20.79 17.70
N LEU A 840 -80.67 -21.98 17.72
CA LEU A 840 -79.82 -22.46 16.63
C LEU A 840 -80.60 -22.54 15.31
N ARG A 841 -81.87 -22.99 15.35
CA ARG A 841 -82.75 -23.05 14.17
C ARG A 841 -83.27 -21.68 13.70
N SER A 842 -83.21 -20.63 14.53
CA SER A 842 -83.67 -19.29 14.14
C SER A 842 -82.74 -18.65 13.09
N THR A 843 -83.29 -18.26 11.94
CA THR A 843 -82.51 -17.61 10.87
C THR A 843 -82.32 -16.10 11.08
N THR A 844 -83.14 -15.49 11.93
CA THR A 844 -83.11 -14.04 12.21
C THR A 844 -82.29 -13.69 13.45
N GLN A 845 -82.17 -14.62 14.39
CA GLN A 845 -81.49 -14.38 15.66
C GLN A 845 -80.01 -14.77 15.59
N ARG A 846 -79.12 -13.77 15.70
CA ARG A 846 -77.66 -13.96 15.67
C ARG A 846 -77.04 -14.26 17.03
N VAL A 847 -77.63 -13.76 18.12
CA VAL A 847 -77.14 -13.90 19.50
C VAL A 847 -78.28 -14.35 20.41
N ALA A 848 -78.02 -15.32 21.28
CA ALA A 848 -78.93 -15.72 22.36
C ALA A 848 -78.23 -15.68 23.72
N ARG A 849 -79.02 -15.43 24.76
CA ARG A 849 -78.58 -15.27 26.15
C ARG A 849 -79.36 -16.23 27.05
N PHE A 850 -78.67 -17.14 27.75
CA PHE A 850 -79.25 -18.17 28.61
C PHE A 850 -78.85 -17.93 30.07
N ARG A 851 -79.75 -17.36 30.89
CA ARG A 851 -79.49 -17.10 32.32
C ARG A 851 -79.76 -18.36 33.15
N LYS A 852 -78.69 -19.10 33.49
CA LYS A 852 -78.79 -20.44 34.11
C LYS A 852 -77.66 -20.66 35.14
N ALA A 853 -77.90 -21.55 36.10
CA ALA A 853 -76.89 -21.97 37.08
C ALA A 853 -75.65 -22.59 36.39
N LYS A 854 -74.49 -22.56 37.08
CA LYS A 854 -73.19 -22.96 36.51
C LYS A 854 -73.22 -24.32 35.81
N ALA A 855 -73.75 -25.36 36.45
CA ALA A 855 -73.82 -26.71 35.89
C ALA A 855 -74.59 -26.77 34.55
N LYS A 856 -75.70 -26.01 34.44
CA LYS A 856 -76.52 -25.95 33.23
C LYS A 856 -75.84 -25.17 32.10
N ARG A 857 -75.14 -24.07 32.42
CA ARG A 857 -74.35 -23.33 31.40
C ARG A 857 -73.22 -24.17 30.85
N THR A 858 -72.43 -24.80 31.72
CA THR A 858 -71.35 -25.71 31.32
C THR A 858 -71.88 -26.86 30.46
N HIS A 859 -73.08 -27.38 30.76
CA HIS A 859 -73.73 -28.37 29.90
C HIS A 859 -74.02 -27.85 28.48
N LEU A 860 -74.61 -26.65 28.32
CA LEU A 860 -74.87 -26.06 27.01
C LEU A 860 -73.58 -25.80 26.21
N GLU A 861 -72.55 -25.26 26.88
CA GLU A 861 -71.21 -25.04 26.28
C GLU A 861 -70.63 -26.35 25.73
N GLN A 862 -70.70 -27.43 26.52
CA GLN A 862 -70.25 -28.76 26.11
C GLN A 862 -71.04 -29.31 24.94
N GLN A 863 -72.37 -29.12 24.91
CA GLN A 863 -73.22 -29.61 23.82
C GLN A 863 -72.96 -28.86 22.50
N ILE A 864 -72.78 -27.54 22.55
CA ILE A 864 -72.42 -26.73 21.37
C ILE A 864 -71.08 -27.18 20.79
N THR A 865 -70.10 -27.37 21.68
CA THR A 865 -68.74 -27.82 21.32
C THR A 865 -68.77 -29.22 20.73
N ARG A 866 -69.51 -30.14 21.38
CA ARG A 866 -69.64 -31.54 20.93
C ARG A 866 -70.32 -31.66 19.58
N ALA A 867 -71.34 -30.83 19.31
CA ALA A 867 -72.05 -30.81 18.04
C ALA A 867 -71.29 -30.08 16.91
N ARG A 868 -70.09 -29.53 17.18
CA ARG A 868 -69.25 -28.78 16.23
C ARG A 868 -70.00 -27.68 15.47
N LEU A 869 -70.92 -27.01 16.15
CA LEU A 869 -71.72 -25.95 15.55
C LEU A 869 -70.86 -24.68 15.40
N PRO A 870 -71.01 -23.88 14.31
CA PRO A 870 -70.23 -22.67 14.07
C PRO A 870 -70.74 -21.49 14.95
N CYS A 871 -70.74 -21.71 16.26
CA CYS A 871 -71.17 -20.77 17.28
C CYS A 871 -70.05 -20.53 18.29
N THR A 872 -69.84 -19.27 18.70
CA THR A 872 -69.02 -18.93 19.86
C THR A 872 -69.90 -18.83 21.11
N HIS A 873 -69.36 -19.13 22.28
CA HIS A 873 -70.07 -19.00 23.55
C HIS A 873 -69.18 -18.39 24.64
N GLU A 874 -69.76 -17.52 25.46
CA GLU A 874 -69.08 -16.86 26.57
C GLU A 874 -70.03 -16.63 27.75
N THR A 875 -69.53 -16.68 28.99
CA THR A 875 -70.33 -16.36 30.17
C THR A 875 -70.14 -14.90 30.58
N GLU A 876 -71.21 -14.12 30.58
CA GLU A 876 -71.25 -12.74 31.10
C GLU A 876 -71.19 -12.76 32.65
N ARG A 877 -70.29 -11.97 33.24
CA ARG A 877 -70.05 -11.90 34.70
C ARG A 877 -70.99 -10.91 35.41
N GLY A 878 -72.31 -11.02 35.21
CA GLY A 878 -73.32 -10.14 35.83
C GLY A 878 -74.60 -10.87 36.24
N GLY A 879 -74.97 -10.77 37.53
CA GLY A 879 -76.17 -11.37 38.13
C GLY A 879 -76.01 -12.82 38.60
N ASN A 880 -76.78 -13.22 39.63
CA ASN A 880 -76.85 -14.63 40.08
C ASN A 880 -78.27 -15.17 39.82
N PRO A 881 -78.46 -16.27 39.07
CA PRO A 881 -77.46 -16.99 38.28
C PRO A 881 -76.95 -16.18 37.07
N LEU A 882 -75.70 -16.47 36.63
CA LEU A 882 -74.99 -15.85 35.49
C LEU A 882 -75.59 -16.25 34.12
N THR A 883 -75.24 -15.50 33.06
CA THR A 883 -75.79 -15.67 31.70
C THR A 883 -74.75 -16.21 30.71
N LEU A 884 -75.11 -17.24 29.94
CA LEU A 884 -74.33 -17.74 28.80
C LEU A 884 -74.78 -17.06 27.51
N VAL A 885 -73.88 -16.41 26.79
CA VAL A 885 -74.12 -15.77 25.49
C VAL A 885 -73.62 -16.70 24.39
N VAL A 886 -74.43 -16.96 23.37
CA VAL A 886 -74.06 -17.80 22.21
C VAL A 886 -74.28 -17.01 20.92
N MET A 887 -73.30 -16.98 20.00
CA MET A 887 -73.30 -16.19 18.76
C MET A 887 -72.92 -17.03 17.53
N LYS A 888 -73.66 -16.89 16.42
CA LYS A 888 -73.42 -17.62 15.14
C LYS A 888 -72.38 -16.90 14.24
N ARG A 889 -71.46 -17.63 13.55
CA ARG A 889 -70.46 -17.05 12.61
C ARG A 889 -70.79 -17.34 11.13
N TYR A 890 -70.57 -16.36 10.22
CA TYR A 890 -70.64 -16.50 8.75
C TYR A 890 -69.33 -16.00 8.10
N ILE A 891 -68.60 -16.85 7.34
CA ILE A 891 -67.24 -16.57 6.84
C ILE A 891 -67.22 -15.89 5.45
N VAL A 892 -68.23 -16.12 4.60
CA VAL A 892 -68.24 -15.67 3.18
C VAL A 892 -68.53 -14.17 3.02
N GLN A 893 -69.34 -13.57 3.89
CA GLN A 893 -69.73 -12.16 3.75
C GLN A 893 -68.57 -11.19 3.99
N ASP A 894 -67.70 -11.49 4.97
CA ASP A 894 -66.53 -10.66 5.27
C ASP A 894 -65.51 -10.66 4.13
N GLN A 895 -65.37 -11.78 3.41
CA GLN A 895 -64.52 -11.88 2.21
C GLN A 895 -65.11 -11.08 1.03
N LEU A 896 -66.43 -11.14 0.82
CA LEU A 896 -67.12 -10.37 -0.23
C LEU A 896 -67.01 -8.86 0.02
N ASP A 897 -67.20 -8.42 1.26
CA ASP A 897 -67.13 -7.00 1.63
C ASP A 897 -65.71 -6.45 1.48
N LYS A 898 -64.68 -7.24 1.83
CA LYS A 898 -63.26 -6.90 1.58
C LYS A 898 -62.96 -6.78 0.08
N TRP A 899 -63.43 -7.73 -0.73
CA TRP A 899 -63.25 -7.70 -2.19
C TRP A 899 -63.90 -6.46 -2.84
N LYS A 900 -65.16 -6.16 -2.49
CA LYS A 900 -65.86 -4.95 -2.98
C LYS A 900 -65.17 -3.66 -2.54
N LYS A 901 -64.62 -3.62 -1.32
CA LYS A 901 -63.86 -2.46 -0.82
C LYS A 901 -62.56 -2.25 -1.61
N GLN A 902 -61.87 -3.32 -2.01
CA GLN A 902 -60.68 -3.25 -2.87
C GLN A 902 -61.03 -2.78 -4.29
N GLN A 903 -62.10 -3.32 -4.88
CA GLN A 903 -62.59 -2.91 -6.20
C GLN A 903 -62.93 -1.41 -6.25
N LYS A 904 -63.68 -0.92 -5.26
CA LYS A 904 -64.01 0.51 -5.17
C LYS A 904 -62.76 1.39 -5.04
N LYS A 905 -61.78 0.98 -4.23
CA LYS A 905 -60.53 1.74 -4.02
C LYS A 905 -59.74 1.89 -5.33
N LEU A 906 -59.69 0.84 -6.15
CA LEU A 906 -58.97 0.82 -7.42
C LEU A 906 -59.60 1.78 -8.44
N TYR A 907 -60.90 1.69 -8.69
CA TYR A 907 -61.57 2.53 -9.69
C TYR A 907 -61.70 4.00 -9.26
N VAL A 908 -61.76 4.31 -7.96
CA VAL A 908 -61.71 5.71 -7.48
C VAL A 908 -60.41 6.40 -7.88
N GLY A 909 -59.27 5.68 -7.84
CA GLY A 909 -57.98 6.21 -8.30
C GLY A 909 -57.99 6.51 -9.80
N LEU A 910 -58.52 5.59 -10.60
CA LEU A 910 -58.61 5.72 -12.06
C LEU A 910 -59.48 6.91 -12.49
N VAL A 911 -60.68 7.04 -11.93
CA VAL A 911 -61.63 8.10 -12.32
C VAL A 911 -61.18 9.49 -11.88
N LYS A 912 -60.41 9.60 -10.79
CA LYS A 912 -59.83 10.89 -10.35
C LYS A 912 -58.75 11.42 -11.30
N SER A 913 -58.05 10.55 -12.02
CA SER A 913 -56.91 10.92 -12.87
C SER A 913 -57.31 11.36 -14.28
N PHE A 914 -58.55 11.11 -14.72
CA PHE A 914 -59.02 11.45 -16.07
C PHE A 914 -60.30 12.29 -16.04
N GLN A 915 -60.46 13.19 -17.01
CA GLN A 915 -61.74 13.86 -17.20
C GLN A 915 -62.79 12.89 -17.77
N PRO A 916 -64.10 13.05 -17.46
CA PRO A 916 -65.15 12.14 -17.93
C PRO A 916 -65.17 11.94 -19.45
N LYS A 917 -64.94 13.00 -20.24
CA LYS A 917 -64.88 12.94 -21.71
C LYS A 917 -63.65 12.19 -22.24
N GLN A 918 -62.52 12.25 -21.52
CA GLN A 918 -61.31 11.50 -21.87
C GLN A 918 -61.55 10.00 -21.63
N LEU A 919 -62.18 9.64 -20.52
CA LEU A 919 -62.50 8.25 -20.18
C LEU A 919 -63.49 7.64 -21.20
N GLN A 920 -64.51 8.38 -21.61
CA GLN A 920 -65.44 7.98 -22.68
C GLN A 920 -64.72 7.75 -24.02
N SER A 921 -63.79 8.63 -24.38
CA SER A 921 -63.01 8.50 -25.62
C SER A 921 -62.09 7.26 -25.62
N LEU A 922 -61.58 6.86 -24.45
CA LEU A 922 -60.64 5.75 -24.28
C LEU A 922 -61.30 4.37 -24.12
N LEU A 923 -62.46 4.30 -23.45
CA LEU A 923 -63.12 3.02 -23.10
C LEU A 923 -64.49 2.82 -23.76
N GLY A 924 -65.04 3.86 -24.38
CA GLY A 924 -66.44 3.88 -24.83
C GLY A 924 -67.43 4.17 -23.70
N ASP A 925 -68.62 4.63 -24.07
CA ASP A 925 -69.62 5.15 -23.12
C ASP A 925 -70.08 4.11 -22.09
N GLN A 926 -70.26 2.86 -22.52
CA GLN A 926 -70.77 1.77 -21.67
C GLN A 926 -69.77 1.39 -20.57
N GLU A 927 -68.49 1.24 -20.92
CA GLU A 927 -67.46 0.79 -19.99
C GLU A 927 -67.00 1.93 -19.06
N ALA A 928 -66.93 3.16 -19.58
CA ALA A 928 -66.69 4.35 -18.77
C ALA A 928 -67.78 4.53 -17.69
N SER A 929 -69.06 4.34 -18.06
CA SER A 929 -70.19 4.41 -17.12
C SER A 929 -70.14 3.29 -16.07
N ARG A 930 -69.74 2.07 -16.46
CA ARG A 930 -69.57 0.93 -15.53
C ARG A 930 -68.51 1.24 -14.47
N ILE A 931 -67.36 1.75 -14.89
CA ILE A 931 -66.24 2.07 -14.00
C ILE A 931 -66.59 3.23 -13.06
N GLN A 932 -67.30 4.26 -13.55
CA GLN A 932 -67.77 5.38 -12.73
C GLN A 932 -68.74 4.90 -11.62
N ALA A 933 -69.71 4.05 -11.98
CA ALA A 933 -70.64 3.47 -11.02
C ALA A 933 -69.92 2.61 -9.95
N LEU A 934 -68.91 1.82 -10.34
CA LEU A 934 -68.12 1.00 -9.41
C LEU A 934 -67.18 1.83 -8.52
N ALA A 935 -66.75 3.01 -8.97
CA ALA A 935 -66.05 3.99 -8.14
C ALA A 935 -67.00 4.71 -7.14
N GLY A 936 -68.32 4.64 -7.37
CA GLY A 936 -69.35 5.28 -6.55
C GLY A 936 -69.63 6.73 -6.97
N LEU A 937 -69.48 7.03 -8.27
CA LEU A 937 -69.82 8.30 -8.92
C LEU A 937 -71.04 8.16 -9.81
#